data_AF-A0A191ZEU5-F1
#
_entry.id   AF-A0A191ZEU5-F1
#
_cell.length_a   1.000
_cell.length_b   1.000
_cell.length_c   1.000
_cell.angle_alpha   90.00
_cell.angle_beta   90.00
_cell.angle_gamma   90.00
#
_symmetry.space_group_name_H-M   'P 1'
#
loop_
_entity.id
_entity.type
_entity.pdbx_description
1 polymer ?
#
loop_
_entity_poly.entity_id
_entity_poly.type
_entity_poly.pdbx_seq_one_letter_code
_entity_poly.pdbx_strand_id
1 'polypeptide(L)'
;MNTSNAKSAGILLAVTLLAIATYGLWYAWNQGLVGHNPRAPVAEAMEPAVLIQAKRTARNRLNRTQCLPINLRLPKPEINGRPGIALRTTPNSFDITLLLKTDYPYQTQRDEQITQLNYLAKQGLLAASDVTIDTDEGPRSARNYRMTWAGYAASQQKNASSLCLSTGKREYAGIERIEPREERMLDHEVFAVTYRNRVLDRPAWTATAEAKQLFPKLAELTEDKLDTVLVLRTQEGWRAPWELQQELATAANTMKARSSTSGASDRENPPLPTGAETDQLLEAWMNDNRVRRNDQIACLPLRLERSSDDRTLAGSATTTTKEFVVTYMDRDGRKGYEYTRMARNLHILFALEQAGLASREILVTEQPKSVSTSDTTPVDIPTSPLENTQNPAGIRYRIPAAFMDMLKLQQYGGGCIPAGRMKLQFMGVDQESGRVMVYEKATLSEAPPWTEQIATHLPAMQALREEGVPVNIGMMYLKRGSDADKAWRVVQFSPLYPEIAYSDIPDQLRPFLPKSTAAAPNPAIRAPISGTPKVIPPKVVTLDPQVSIAGFPRNSNQVVTVVTPDQPPFPAQGAAVHVISVYQGATYGATHRANQHAMYPVRITVSKPNTLLILLSYEPVDWQIHAANNAQPKQVLVFGYYDSRVTFSGSRKVPTTIARTSELPLKWKISVPKTPTKPTEEARIDIAQLSEKLTGAKPDGFQTSYEAPSAGFRIDNQTSRFIPPGPQKPSNDAPLAILQSLNRGNAGNRLIRQNYGAMNDGWSNHAYTAGKLYFEGTIDIHGAATRHAFSNIGLCLSRDGKSAGLPGAVLAMGYGRTYQVKDGDVFGIAADLDQHQMYAHINGAWLTGQPDSGNGIPLAAGKLYRACVFASGSSRKGAPPSYTSWEVNFGAQPFVMKPPAGYGAF
;
A
#
# COMPACT_ATOMS: atom_id res chain seq x y z
N MET A 1 67.02 -36.68 57.92
CA MET A 1 66.69 -37.11 56.53
C MET A 1 65.19 -37.10 56.36
N ASN A 2 64.71 -36.48 55.28
CA ASN A 2 63.45 -35.73 55.18
C ASN A 2 62.19 -36.58 54.91
N THR A 3 61.35 -36.78 55.92
CA THR A 3 59.96 -37.30 55.75
C THR A 3 58.90 -36.19 55.68
N SER A 4 59.26 -34.91 55.85
CA SER A 4 58.31 -33.79 55.76
C SER A 4 57.99 -33.38 54.32
N ASN A 5 58.87 -33.65 53.34
CA ASN A 5 58.68 -33.20 51.95
C ASN A 5 57.66 -34.06 51.16
N ALA A 6 57.45 -35.32 51.56
CA ALA A 6 56.49 -36.20 50.88
C ALA A 6 55.02 -35.82 51.18
N LYS A 7 54.73 -35.32 52.38
CA LYS A 7 53.37 -34.89 52.76
C LYS A 7 52.98 -33.56 52.08
N SER A 8 53.92 -32.63 51.94
CA SER A 8 53.67 -31.36 51.24
C SER A 8 53.47 -31.53 49.73
N ALA A 9 54.19 -32.46 49.10
CA ALA A 9 54.00 -32.76 47.68
C ALA A 9 52.64 -33.41 47.37
N GLY A 10 52.16 -34.32 48.24
CA GLY A 10 50.83 -34.93 48.11
C GLY A 10 49.69 -33.93 48.27
N ILE A 11 49.82 -32.97 49.19
CA ILE A 11 48.82 -31.90 49.38
C ILE A 11 48.80 -30.95 48.17
N LEU A 12 49.97 -30.57 47.63
CA LEU A 12 50.03 -29.70 46.44
C LEU A 12 49.40 -30.37 45.21
N LEU A 13 49.65 -31.67 45.02
CA LEU A 13 49.06 -32.45 43.92
C LEU A 13 47.54 -32.58 44.06
N ALA A 14 47.05 -32.85 45.28
CA ALA A 14 45.62 -32.94 45.57
C ALA A 14 44.90 -31.59 45.37
N VAL A 15 45.51 -30.47 45.81
CA VAL A 15 44.97 -29.11 45.60
C VAL A 15 44.96 -28.75 44.11
N THR A 16 45.98 -29.14 43.35
CA THR A 16 46.06 -28.88 41.90
C THR A 16 45.00 -29.70 41.15
N LEU A 17 44.80 -30.98 41.49
CA LEU A 17 43.75 -31.80 40.91
C LEU A 17 42.34 -31.29 41.26
N LEU A 18 42.14 -30.80 42.49
CA LEU A 18 40.89 -30.17 42.90
C LEU A 18 40.65 -28.85 42.13
N ALA A 19 41.70 -28.04 41.93
CA ALA A 19 41.63 -26.79 41.17
C ALA A 19 41.32 -27.04 39.68
N ILE A 20 41.92 -28.06 39.07
CA ILE A 20 41.65 -28.44 37.68
C ILE A 20 40.22 -29.00 37.53
N ALA A 21 39.77 -29.85 38.45
CA ALA A 21 38.41 -30.39 38.42
C ALA A 21 37.34 -29.31 38.65
N THR A 22 37.58 -28.38 39.59
CA THR A 22 36.68 -27.24 39.84
C THR A 22 36.70 -26.22 38.70
N TYR A 23 37.86 -25.97 38.08
CA TYR A 23 37.94 -25.15 36.86
C TYR A 23 37.26 -25.80 35.66
N GLY A 24 37.38 -27.12 35.49
CA GLY A 24 36.71 -27.88 34.44
C GLY A 24 35.18 -27.87 34.61
N LEU A 25 34.68 -28.07 35.84
CA LEU A 25 33.26 -27.95 36.17
C LEU A 25 32.76 -26.51 36.01
N TRP A 26 33.53 -25.50 36.44
CA TRP A 26 33.21 -24.09 36.24
C TRP A 26 33.22 -23.71 34.76
N TYR A 27 34.17 -24.21 33.97
CA TYR A 27 34.26 -23.97 32.54
C TYR A 27 33.10 -24.66 31.80
N ALA A 28 32.82 -25.93 32.11
CA ALA A 28 31.67 -26.65 31.58
C ALA A 28 30.35 -25.95 31.95
N TRP A 29 30.22 -25.47 33.19
CA TRP A 29 29.10 -24.65 33.62
C TRP A 29 29.04 -23.33 32.85
N ASN A 30 30.12 -22.55 32.80
CA ASN A 30 30.20 -21.26 32.09
C ASN A 30 29.94 -21.40 30.58
N GLN A 31 30.28 -22.55 29.99
CA GLN A 31 29.98 -22.91 28.61
C GLN A 31 28.58 -23.52 28.41
N GLY A 32 27.78 -23.65 29.47
CA GLY A 32 26.42 -24.17 29.39
C GLY A 32 26.32 -25.68 29.14
N LEU A 33 27.35 -26.45 29.46
CA LEU A 33 27.40 -27.91 29.23
C LEU A 33 26.75 -28.72 30.36
N VAL A 34 26.17 -28.08 31.39
CA VAL A 34 25.58 -28.72 32.58
C VAL A 34 24.08 -28.39 32.67
N GLY A 35 23.24 -29.42 32.87
CA GLY A 35 21.79 -29.46 32.56
C GLY A 35 20.82 -28.52 33.30
N HIS A 36 21.30 -27.53 34.06
CA HIS A 36 20.46 -26.46 34.64
C HIS A 36 21.04 -25.06 34.42
N ASN A 37 22.06 -24.95 33.57
CA ASN A 37 22.66 -23.66 33.28
C ASN A 37 21.72 -22.82 32.39
N PRO A 38 21.41 -21.55 32.74
CA PRO A 38 20.55 -20.67 31.92
C PRO A 38 21.14 -20.34 30.54
N ARG A 39 22.40 -20.70 30.28
CA ARG A 39 23.14 -20.55 29.01
C ARG A 39 23.36 -21.87 28.29
N ALA A 40 22.82 -22.99 28.80
CA ALA A 40 22.87 -24.27 28.11
C ALA A 40 22.05 -24.19 26.81
N PRO A 41 22.55 -24.71 25.67
CA PRO A 41 21.83 -24.67 24.40
C PRO A 41 20.75 -25.75 24.33
N VAL A 42 19.83 -25.72 25.29
CA VAL A 42 18.68 -26.62 25.43
C VAL A 42 17.37 -25.84 25.28
N ALA A 43 16.30 -26.54 24.92
CA ALA A 43 15.02 -25.92 24.62
C ALA A 43 14.49 -25.10 25.80
N GLU A 44 14.57 -25.66 27.01
CA GLU A 44 14.05 -25.07 28.24
C GLU A 44 14.71 -23.72 28.56
N ALA A 45 16.03 -23.60 28.32
CA ALA A 45 16.77 -22.38 28.58
C ALA A 45 16.58 -21.32 27.48
N MET A 46 16.43 -21.74 26.22
CA MET A 46 16.28 -20.85 25.07
C MET A 46 14.84 -20.37 24.84
N GLU A 47 13.84 -21.12 25.31
CA GLU A 47 12.43 -20.92 25.02
C GLU A 47 11.94 -19.47 25.27
N PRO A 48 12.27 -18.79 26.38
CA PRO A 48 11.85 -17.40 26.58
C PRO A 48 12.35 -16.46 25.47
N ALA A 49 13.62 -16.56 25.10
CA ALA A 49 14.23 -15.73 24.05
C ALA A 49 13.64 -16.06 22.67
N VAL A 50 13.45 -17.35 22.38
CA VAL A 50 12.82 -17.82 21.14
C VAL A 50 11.39 -17.30 21.03
N LEU A 51 10.61 -17.38 22.11
CA LEU A 51 9.22 -16.92 22.14
C LEU A 51 9.11 -15.40 21.94
N ILE A 52 10.02 -14.61 22.52
CA ILE A 52 10.10 -13.16 22.27
C ILE A 52 10.40 -12.88 20.79
N GLN A 53 11.41 -13.53 20.24
CA GLN A 53 11.82 -13.33 18.84
C GLN A 53 10.78 -13.86 17.85
N ALA A 54 10.12 -14.98 18.16
CA ALA A 54 9.04 -15.56 17.38
C ALA A 54 7.81 -14.63 17.36
N LYS A 55 7.39 -14.09 18.51
CA LYS A 55 6.32 -13.07 18.58
C LYS A 55 6.67 -11.82 17.77
N ARG A 56 7.93 -11.37 17.80
CA ARG A 56 8.39 -10.21 17.00
C ARG A 56 8.38 -10.51 15.50
N THR A 57 8.91 -11.68 15.11
CA THR A 57 8.94 -12.15 13.73
C THR A 57 7.53 -12.34 13.19
N ALA A 58 6.64 -12.94 14.00
CA ALA A 58 5.22 -12.99 13.76
C ALA A 58 4.70 -11.58 13.54
N ARG A 59 4.78 -10.63 14.49
CA ARG A 59 4.28 -9.23 14.29
C ARG A 59 4.76 -8.57 13.01
N ASN A 60 6.02 -8.76 12.63
CA ASN A 60 6.56 -8.21 11.38
C ASN A 60 5.95 -8.88 10.13
N ARG A 61 5.68 -10.19 10.17
CA ARG A 61 5.00 -10.95 9.11
C ARG A 61 3.47 -10.77 9.13
N LEU A 62 2.86 -10.58 10.30
CA LEU A 62 1.44 -10.39 10.57
C LEU A 62 0.89 -9.15 9.89
N ASN A 63 1.73 -8.14 9.68
CA ASN A 63 1.38 -7.02 8.83
C ASN A 63 1.10 -7.40 7.37
N ARG A 64 1.36 -8.64 6.94
CA ARG A 64 1.23 -9.09 5.55
C ARG A 64 0.46 -10.40 5.31
N THR A 65 0.33 -11.35 6.26
CA THR A 65 -0.04 -12.74 5.88
C THR A 65 -0.90 -13.57 6.88
N GLN A 66 -1.73 -12.99 7.74
CA GLN A 66 -2.55 -13.81 8.67
C GLN A 66 -3.99 -14.09 8.23
N CYS A 67 -4.37 -13.61 7.06
CA CYS A 67 -5.68 -13.85 6.49
C CYS A 67 -5.54 -14.36 5.06
N LEU A 68 -6.60 -14.98 4.58
CA LEU A 68 -6.78 -15.31 3.17
C LEU A 68 -7.36 -14.07 2.45
N PRO A 69 -6.57 -13.39 1.57
CA PRO A 69 -7.10 -12.32 0.76
C PRO A 69 -7.95 -12.89 -0.39
N ILE A 70 -9.20 -12.46 -0.48
CA ILE A 70 -10.08 -12.69 -1.63
C ILE A 70 -9.87 -11.54 -2.60
N ASN A 71 -9.34 -11.85 -3.79
CA ASN A 71 -9.05 -10.85 -4.80
C ASN A 71 -10.35 -10.43 -5.52
N LEU A 72 -10.82 -9.22 -5.23
CA LEU A 72 -11.99 -8.62 -5.87
C LEU A 72 -11.61 -7.67 -7.01
N ARG A 73 -10.32 -7.58 -7.37
CA ARG A 73 -9.85 -6.59 -8.35
C ARG A 73 -9.81 -7.12 -9.78
N LEU A 74 -9.73 -8.43 -9.97
CA LEU A 74 -9.55 -9.06 -11.28
C LEU A 74 -10.35 -10.37 -11.35
N PRO A 75 -11.49 -10.40 -12.07
CA PRO A 75 -12.18 -9.25 -12.67
C PRO A 75 -12.88 -8.38 -11.61
N LYS A 76 -13.00 -7.07 -11.87
CA LYS A 76 -13.70 -6.12 -10.96
C LYS A 76 -15.20 -6.41 -10.96
N PRO A 77 -15.92 -6.28 -9.83
CA PRO A 77 -17.37 -6.32 -9.81
C PRO A 77 -17.99 -5.27 -10.71
N GLU A 78 -19.11 -5.60 -11.37
CA GLU A 78 -19.92 -4.66 -12.15
C GLU A 78 -20.58 -3.63 -11.24
N ILE A 79 -20.97 -4.02 -10.02
CA ILE A 79 -21.45 -3.11 -8.98
C ILE A 79 -20.62 -3.33 -7.72
N ASN A 80 -20.12 -2.22 -7.15
CA ASN A 80 -19.45 -2.17 -5.86
C ASN A 80 -20.27 -1.33 -4.89
N GLY A 81 -20.77 -1.95 -3.82
CA GLY A 81 -21.73 -1.39 -2.89
C GLY A 81 -23.17 -1.65 -3.35
N ARG A 82 -24.11 -1.03 -2.64
CA ARG A 82 -25.54 -1.03 -2.98
C ARG A 82 -25.99 0.40 -3.29
N PRO A 83 -27.11 0.60 -4.00
CA PRO A 83 -27.62 1.95 -4.26
C PRO A 83 -27.66 2.80 -2.98
N GLY A 84 -26.87 3.86 -2.97
CA GLY A 84 -26.78 4.79 -1.85
C GLY A 84 -25.84 4.44 -0.71
N ILE A 85 -25.11 3.32 -0.78
CA ILE A 85 -24.13 2.95 0.24
C ILE A 85 -22.81 2.54 -0.42
N ALA A 86 -21.74 3.20 0.00
CA ALA A 86 -20.39 2.97 -0.47
C ALA A 86 -19.87 1.62 0.00
N LEU A 87 -19.10 0.97 -0.88
CA LEU A 87 -18.47 -0.30 -0.55
C LEU A 87 -17.51 -0.12 0.63
N ARG A 88 -17.79 -0.82 1.73
CA ARG A 88 -16.86 -1.03 2.85
C ARG A 88 -16.88 -2.50 3.22
N THR A 89 -15.84 -3.02 3.86
CA THR A 89 -15.79 -4.40 4.35
C THR A 89 -16.59 -4.56 5.65
N THR A 90 -17.88 -4.24 5.61
CA THR A 90 -18.82 -4.33 6.73
C THR A 90 -20.12 -5.00 6.27
N PRO A 91 -20.88 -5.72 7.13
CA PRO A 91 -22.12 -6.40 6.74
C PRO A 91 -23.14 -5.50 6.04
N ASN A 92 -23.17 -4.23 6.46
CA ASN A 92 -24.09 -3.20 5.99
C ASN A 92 -23.54 -2.35 4.84
N SER A 93 -22.40 -2.70 4.24
CA SER A 93 -21.80 -1.90 3.17
C SER A 93 -20.99 -2.73 2.18
N PHE A 94 -20.67 -3.98 2.50
CA PHE A 94 -20.04 -4.90 1.58
C PHE A 94 -21.13 -5.60 0.78
N ASP A 95 -21.27 -5.16 -0.45
CA ASP A 95 -22.24 -5.67 -1.39
C ASP A 95 -21.57 -5.61 -2.77
N ILE A 96 -21.40 -6.74 -3.45
CA ILE A 96 -20.78 -6.78 -4.77
C ILE A 96 -21.66 -7.60 -5.71
N THR A 97 -21.80 -7.14 -6.95
CA THR A 97 -22.53 -7.87 -7.99
C THR A 97 -21.60 -8.26 -9.10
N LEU A 98 -21.60 -9.55 -9.44
CA LEU A 98 -20.79 -10.17 -10.47
C LEU A 98 -21.67 -10.71 -11.61
N LEU A 99 -21.44 -10.30 -12.84
CA LEU A 99 -22.05 -10.95 -14.00
C LEU A 99 -21.65 -12.42 -14.06
N LEU A 100 -22.61 -13.31 -14.31
CA LEU A 100 -22.35 -14.74 -14.47
C LEU A 100 -21.59 -15.03 -15.77
N LYS A 101 -21.85 -14.22 -16.80
CA LYS A 101 -21.15 -14.27 -18.09
C LYS A 101 -20.78 -12.88 -18.51
N THR A 102 -19.54 -12.73 -18.95
CA THR A 102 -18.94 -11.49 -19.45
C THR A 102 -18.33 -11.75 -20.82
N ASP A 103 -18.27 -10.73 -21.67
CA ASP A 103 -17.62 -10.82 -23.00
C ASP A 103 -16.12 -10.49 -22.94
N TYR A 104 -15.58 -10.40 -21.72
CA TYR A 104 -14.19 -10.07 -21.44
C TYR A 104 -13.30 -11.33 -21.44
N PRO A 105 -11.99 -11.19 -21.73
CA PRO A 105 -11.04 -12.30 -21.70
C PRO A 105 -10.80 -12.89 -20.29
N TYR A 106 -11.46 -12.35 -19.26
CA TYR A 106 -11.31 -12.75 -17.87
C TYR A 106 -12.42 -13.67 -17.35
N GLN A 107 -13.23 -14.29 -18.24
CA GLN A 107 -14.35 -15.14 -17.83
C GLN A 107 -13.91 -16.29 -16.93
N THR A 108 -12.78 -16.95 -17.19
CA THR A 108 -12.27 -18.03 -16.33
C THR A 108 -11.99 -17.53 -14.91
N GLN A 109 -11.32 -16.38 -14.76
CA GLN A 109 -11.08 -15.78 -13.43
C GLN A 109 -12.39 -15.31 -12.77
N ARG A 110 -13.38 -14.88 -13.57
CA ARG A 110 -14.73 -14.56 -13.06
C ARG A 110 -15.41 -15.80 -12.48
N ASP A 111 -15.36 -16.92 -13.19
CA ASP A 111 -15.96 -18.19 -12.75
C ASP A 111 -15.29 -18.71 -11.47
N GLU A 112 -13.96 -18.64 -11.40
CA GLU A 112 -13.19 -18.97 -10.19
C GLU A 112 -13.62 -18.08 -9.00
N GLN A 113 -13.71 -16.77 -9.23
CA GLN A 113 -14.13 -15.80 -8.20
C GLN A 113 -15.57 -16.07 -7.73
N ILE A 114 -16.52 -16.30 -8.63
CA ILE A 114 -17.91 -16.66 -8.31
C ILE A 114 -17.94 -17.97 -7.52
N THR A 115 -17.15 -18.96 -7.90
CA THR A 115 -17.06 -20.25 -7.20
C THR A 115 -16.56 -20.08 -5.77
N GLN A 116 -15.49 -19.30 -5.58
CA GLN A 116 -14.96 -18.96 -4.26
C GLN A 116 -15.99 -18.21 -3.39
N LEU A 117 -16.70 -17.22 -3.96
CA LEU A 117 -17.70 -16.45 -3.23
C LEU A 117 -18.96 -17.28 -2.90
N ASN A 118 -19.38 -18.18 -3.80
CA ASN A 118 -20.47 -19.14 -3.53
C ASN A 118 -20.10 -20.06 -2.38
N TYR A 119 -18.86 -20.54 -2.33
CA TYR A 119 -18.37 -21.34 -1.22
C TYR A 119 -18.45 -20.56 0.10
N LEU A 120 -17.94 -19.33 0.13
CA LEU A 120 -18.03 -18.49 1.33
C LEU A 120 -19.48 -18.21 1.74
N ALA A 121 -20.40 -18.08 0.77
CA ALA A 121 -21.82 -17.93 1.04
C ALA A 121 -22.45 -19.19 1.64
N LYS A 122 -22.08 -20.37 1.12
CA LYS A 122 -22.47 -21.69 1.68
C LYS A 122 -21.98 -21.87 3.11
N GLN A 123 -20.84 -21.28 3.47
CA GLN A 123 -20.30 -21.26 4.85
C GLN A 123 -20.95 -20.18 5.73
N GLY A 124 -21.94 -19.43 5.23
CA GLY A 124 -22.63 -18.38 5.96
C GLY A 124 -21.82 -17.10 6.17
N LEU A 125 -20.64 -16.98 5.56
CA LEU A 125 -19.80 -15.78 5.65
C LEU A 125 -20.27 -14.67 4.69
N LEU A 126 -20.89 -15.08 3.58
CA LEU A 126 -21.59 -14.19 2.65
C LEU A 126 -23.05 -14.63 2.52
N ALA A 127 -23.93 -13.73 2.11
CA ALA A 127 -25.22 -14.06 1.56
C ALA A 127 -25.13 -13.90 0.04
N ALA A 128 -25.62 -14.88 -0.72
CA ALA A 128 -25.66 -14.82 -2.18
C ALA A 128 -27.09 -14.75 -2.67
N SER A 129 -27.34 -13.96 -3.71
CA SER A 129 -28.63 -13.92 -4.42
C SER A 129 -28.43 -13.78 -5.92
N ASP A 130 -29.27 -14.45 -6.70
CA ASP A 130 -29.30 -14.27 -8.15
C ASP A 130 -30.08 -12.99 -8.48
N VAL A 131 -29.50 -12.17 -9.34
CA VAL A 131 -30.05 -10.87 -9.73
C VAL A 131 -29.92 -10.68 -11.24
N THR A 132 -30.74 -9.79 -11.80
CA THR A 132 -30.57 -9.31 -13.17
C THR A 132 -30.11 -7.87 -13.10
N ILE A 133 -29.09 -7.53 -13.87
CA ILE A 133 -28.62 -6.15 -13.98
C ILE A 133 -28.76 -5.68 -15.43
N ASP A 134 -29.21 -4.44 -15.61
CA ASP A 134 -29.24 -3.81 -16.93
C ASP A 134 -27.81 -3.44 -17.35
N THR A 135 -27.45 -3.80 -18.58
CA THR A 135 -26.18 -3.45 -19.21
C THR A 135 -26.44 -2.79 -20.57
N ASP A 136 -25.42 -2.24 -21.21
CA ASP A 136 -25.57 -1.64 -22.55
C ASP A 136 -26.05 -2.64 -23.61
N GLU A 137 -25.91 -3.94 -23.35
CA GLU A 137 -26.37 -5.06 -24.20
C GLU A 137 -27.74 -5.60 -23.78
N GLY A 138 -28.39 -4.95 -22.82
CA GLY A 138 -29.65 -5.37 -22.23
C GLY A 138 -29.50 -6.05 -20.85
N PRO A 139 -30.60 -6.60 -20.31
CA PRO A 139 -30.60 -7.26 -19.01
C PRO A 139 -29.75 -8.54 -19.02
N ARG A 140 -28.82 -8.66 -18.07
CA ARG A 140 -27.93 -9.83 -17.95
C ARG A 140 -28.00 -10.44 -16.55
N SER A 141 -27.90 -11.77 -16.47
CA SER A 141 -27.87 -12.49 -15.19
C SER A 141 -26.55 -12.23 -14.45
N ALA A 142 -26.67 -11.96 -13.16
CA ALA A 142 -25.58 -11.71 -12.25
C ALA A 142 -25.85 -12.38 -10.90
N ARG A 143 -24.82 -12.39 -10.06
CA ARG A 143 -24.89 -12.84 -8.67
C ARG A 143 -24.41 -11.76 -7.74
N ASN A 144 -25.25 -11.46 -6.76
CA ASN A 144 -24.96 -10.52 -5.70
C ASN A 144 -24.41 -11.24 -4.47
N TYR A 145 -23.40 -10.65 -3.83
CA TYR A 145 -22.80 -11.16 -2.60
C TYR A 145 -22.75 -10.06 -1.55
N ARG A 146 -23.39 -10.32 -0.40
CA ARG A 146 -23.42 -9.43 0.76
C ARG A 146 -22.65 -10.04 1.93
N MET A 147 -21.91 -9.22 2.67
CA MET A 147 -21.23 -9.67 3.89
C MET A 147 -22.23 -9.98 4.99
N THR A 148 -22.09 -11.13 5.67
CA THR A 148 -22.88 -11.43 6.87
C THR A 148 -22.14 -10.97 8.12
N TRP A 149 -22.83 -10.93 9.26
CA TRP A 149 -22.20 -10.67 10.56
C TRP A 149 -21.16 -11.74 10.93
N ALA A 150 -21.38 -13.01 10.54
CA ALA A 150 -20.40 -14.07 10.72
C ALA A 150 -19.17 -13.87 9.82
N GLY A 151 -19.37 -13.44 8.57
CA GLY A 151 -18.26 -13.09 7.67
C GLY A 151 -17.44 -11.91 8.17
N TYR A 152 -18.09 -10.91 8.75
CA TYR A 152 -17.41 -9.76 9.36
C TYR A 152 -16.59 -10.16 10.58
N ALA A 153 -17.15 -10.96 11.49
CA ALA A 153 -16.41 -11.51 12.64
C ALA A 153 -15.23 -12.38 12.20
N ALA A 154 -15.37 -13.07 11.06
CA ALA A 154 -14.29 -13.83 10.45
C ALA A 154 -13.29 -12.98 9.65
N SER A 155 -13.49 -11.66 9.49
CA SER A 155 -12.64 -10.80 8.67
C SER A 155 -11.59 -10.05 9.51
N GLN A 156 -10.35 -9.97 9.01
CA GLN A 156 -9.29 -9.14 9.58
C GLN A 156 -9.23 -7.83 8.77
N GLN A 157 -9.62 -6.71 9.37
CA GLN A 157 -9.84 -5.47 8.62
C GLN A 157 -8.54 -4.83 8.11
N LYS A 158 -8.30 -4.85 6.80
CA LYS A 158 -7.40 -3.91 6.11
C LYS A 158 -7.98 -3.52 4.75
N ASN A 159 -8.45 -2.27 4.64
CA ASN A 159 -8.84 -1.50 3.45
C ASN A 159 -9.80 -2.16 2.43
N ALA A 160 -10.86 -1.44 2.06
CA ALA A 160 -12.07 -1.87 1.35
C ALA A 160 -11.94 -2.54 -0.04
N SER A 161 -10.73 -2.79 -0.54
CA SER A 161 -10.50 -3.35 -1.89
C SER A 161 -10.23 -4.85 -1.95
N SER A 162 -10.12 -5.52 -0.79
CA SER A 162 -9.94 -6.96 -0.68
C SER A 162 -10.56 -7.46 0.60
N LEU A 163 -11.35 -8.54 0.53
CA LEU A 163 -11.83 -9.22 1.73
C LEU A 163 -10.69 -10.07 2.29
N CYS A 164 -10.41 -9.97 3.59
CA CYS A 164 -9.30 -10.63 4.25
C CYS A 164 -9.88 -11.50 5.37
N LEU A 165 -10.02 -12.81 5.13
CA LEU A 165 -10.66 -13.73 6.06
C LEU A 165 -9.64 -14.41 6.97
N SER A 166 -9.89 -14.41 8.27
CA SER A 166 -9.08 -15.08 9.29
C SER A 166 -8.94 -16.56 8.97
N THR A 167 -7.72 -17.08 9.12
CA THR A 167 -7.40 -18.50 8.94
C THR A 167 -6.96 -19.19 10.23
N GLY A 168 -7.15 -18.52 11.36
CA GLY A 168 -6.66 -18.95 12.68
C GLY A 168 -5.44 -18.14 13.14
N LYS A 169 -5.04 -18.37 14.39
CA LYS A 169 -3.93 -17.66 15.05
C LYS A 169 -2.69 -18.54 15.08
N ARG A 170 -1.57 -17.98 14.66
CA ARG A 170 -0.27 -18.68 14.68
C ARG A 170 0.40 -18.48 16.03
N GLU A 171 0.66 -19.58 16.72
CA GLU A 171 1.28 -19.60 18.04
C GLU A 171 2.51 -20.51 18.07
N TYR A 172 3.48 -20.12 18.90
CA TYR A 172 4.65 -20.94 19.18
C TYR A 172 4.21 -22.21 19.92
N ALA A 173 4.73 -23.37 19.51
CA ALA A 173 4.35 -24.68 20.02
C ALA A 173 5.52 -25.53 20.56
N GLY A 174 6.75 -25.00 20.55
CA GLY A 174 7.94 -25.68 21.06
C GLY A 174 9.16 -25.56 20.13
N ILE A 175 10.35 -25.74 20.70
CA ILE A 175 11.62 -25.82 19.95
C ILE A 175 11.81 -27.24 19.41
N GLU A 176 12.20 -27.35 18.14
CA GLU A 176 12.41 -28.62 17.44
C GLU A 176 13.90 -28.87 17.16
N ARG A 177 14.68 -27.80 16.91
CA ARG A 177 16.11 -27.91 16.60
C ARG A 177 16.89 -26.68 17.04
N ILE A 178 18.10 -26.89 17.54
CA ILE A 178 19.04 -25.84 17.96
C ILE A 178 20.35 -26.06 17.22
N GLU A 179 20.82 -25.06 16.49
CA GLU A 179 22.04 -25.13 15.67
C GLU A 179 22.96 -23.95 15.97
N PRO A 180 24.21 -24.16 16.42
CA PRO A 180 25.17 -23.07 16.54
C PRO A 180 25.46 -22.47 15.16
N ARG A 181 25.77 -21.18 15.12
CA ARG A 181 26.25 -20.48 13.94
C ARG A 181 27.67 -19.99 14.17
N GLU A 182 28.48 -20.01 13.12
CA GLU A 182 29.85 -19.48 13.15
C GLU A 182 29.86 -17.96 13.34
N GLU A 183 28.78 -17.29 12.91
CA GLU A 183 28.61 -15.85 13.04
C GLU A 183 28.50 -15.42 14.51
N ARG A 184 29.10 -14.28 14.84
CA ARG A 184 28.92 -13.59 16.13
C ARG A 184 28.16 -12.29 15.93
N MET A 185 27.35 -11.91 16.91
CA MET A 185 26.60 -10.65 16.92
C MET A 185 26.91 -9.91 18.21
N LEU A 186 27.56 -8.73 18.10
CA LEU A 186 28.00 -7.95 19.27
C LEU A 186 28.86 -8.79 20.22
N ASP A 187 29.80 -9.55 19.65
CA ASP A 187 30.67 -10.52 20.35
C ASP A 187 29.93 -11.68 21.06
N HIS A 188 28.61 -11.77 20.96
CA HIS A 188 27.83 -12.91 21.41
C HIS A 188 27.76 -14.02 20.37
N GLU A 189 27.73 -15.26 20.83
CA GLU A 189 27.49 -16.41 19.96
C GLU A 189 26.03 -16.45 19.52
N VAL A 190 25.83 -16.85 18.27
CA VAL A 190 24.52 -16.89 17.63
C VAL A 190 24.09 -18.35 17.45
N PHE A 191 22.84 -18.63 17.81
CA PHE A 191 22.22 -19.92 17.57
C PHE A 191 20.99 -19.73 16.69
N ALA A 192 20.85 -20.56 15.66
CA ALA A 192 19.61 -20.70 14.93
C ALA A 192 18.74 -21.74 15.64
N VAL A 193 17.55 -21.31 16.05
CA VAL A 193 16.58 -22.16 16.73
C VAL A 193 15.36 -22.31 15.84
N THR A 194 15.12 -23.55 15.41
CA THR A 194 13.92 -23.93 14.68
C THR A 194 12.85 -24.35 15.68
N TYR A 195 11.67 -23.74 15.56
CA TYR A 195 10.53 -23.98 16.43
C TYR A 195 9.29 -24.31 15.61
N ARG A 196 8.36 -25.05 16.21
CA ARG A 196 7.05 -25.34 15.64
C ARG A 196 6.10 -24.18 15.88
N ASN A 197 5.43 -23.76 14.83
CA ASN A 197 4.42 -22.72 14.81
C ASN A 197 3.08 -23.34 14.44
N ARG A 198 2.18 -23.47 15.41
CA ARG A 198 0.88 -24.13 15.28
C ARG A 198 -0.21 -23.11 14.97
N VAL A 199 -1.19 -23.50 14.16
CA VAL A 199 -2.37 -22.66 13.91
C VAL A 199 -3.51 -23.07 14.86
N LEU A 200 -3.81 -22.22 15.84
CA LEU A 200 -4.93 -22.34 16.76
C LEU A 200 -6.17 -21.62 16.22
N ASP A 201 -7.33 -21.85 16.84
CA ASP A 201 -8.61 -21.20 16.52
C ASP A 201 -8.97 -21.22 15.04
N ARG A 202 -8.64 -22.32 14.33
CA ARG A 202 -8.93 -22.46 12.91
C ARG A 202 -10.44 -22.40 12.67
N PRO A 203 -10.94 -21.42 11.90
CA PRO A 203 -12.37 -21.35 11.62
C PRO A 203 -12.84 -22.59 10.85
N ALA A 204 -14.03 -23.09 11.16
CA ALA A 204 -14.55 -24.34 10.59
C ALA A 204 -14.55 -24.35 9.05
N TRP A 205 -14.83 -23.20 8.40
CA TRP A 205 -14.81 -23.07 6.95
C TRP A 205 -13.44 -23.41 6.33
N THR A 206 -12.34 -23.18 7.06
CA THR A 206 -10.98 -23.44 6.55
C THR A 206 -10.61 -24.92 6.51
N ALA A 207 -11.32 -25.77 7.27
CA ALA A 207 -10.96 -27.17 7.44
C ALA A 207 -11.44 -28.09 6.31
N THR A 208 -12.36 -27.61 5.46
CA THR A 208 -12.98 -28.45 4.42
C THR A 208 -12.03 -28.73 3.25
N ALA A 209 -12.15 -29.90 2.61
CA ALA A 209 -11.39 -30.22 1.41
C ALA A 209 -11.71 -29.25 0.25
N GLU A 210 -12.97 -28.85 0.14
CA GLU A 210 -13.45 -27.85 -0.84
C GLU A 210 -12.73 -26.50 -0.66
N ALA A 211 -12.54 -26.03 0.58
CA ALA A 211 -11.79 -24.79 0.84
C ALA A 211 -10.33 -24.89 0.38
N LYS A 212 -9.65 -26.01 0.66
CA LYS A 212 -8.25 -26.20 0.25
C LYS A 212 -8.10 -26.21 -1.27
N GLN A 213 -9.06 -26.78 -1.98
CA GLN A 213 -9.10 -26.80 -3.44
C GLN A 213 -9.36 -25.40 -4.02
N LEU A 214 -10.35 -24.68 -3.49
CA LEU A 214 -10.73 -23.36 -4.01
C LEU A 214 -9.75 -22.25 -3.63
N PHE A 215 -9.01 -22.42 -2.54
CA PHE A 215 -8.07 -21.43 -2.03
C PHE A 215 -6.66 -22.05 -1.87
N PRO A 216 -5.84 -22.05 -2.93
CA PRO A 216 -4.54 -22.74 -2.92
C PRO A 216 -3.58 -22.27 -1.81
N LYS A 217 -3.69 -21.01 -1.36
CA LYS A 217 -2.89 -20.46 -0.26
C LYS A 217 -3.36 -20.88 1.13
N LEU A 218 -4.52 -21.53 1.25
CA LEU A 218 -5.11 -21.86 2.54
C LEU A 218 -4.28 -22.89 3.31
N ALA A 219 -3.70 -23.88 2.63
CA ALA A 219 -2.78 -24.84 3.26
C ALA A 219 -1.59 -24.12 3.91
N GLU A 220 -0.96 -23.19 3.16
CA GLU A 220 0.12 -22.36 3.66
C GLU A 220 -0.26 -21.58 4.94
N LEU A 221 -1.51 -21.15 5.03
CA LEU A 221 -2.03 -20.32 6.13
C LEU A 221 -2.53 -21.13 7.33
N THR A 222 -2.97 -22.37 7.13
CA THR A 222 -3.69 -23.19 8.15
C THR A 222 -2.90 -24.37 8.68
N GLU A 223 -1.75 -24.70 8.06
CA GLU A 223 -0.90 -25.79 8.49
C GLU A 223 0.19 -25.35 9.48
N ASP A 224 0.52 -26.27 10.38
CA ASP A 224 1.67 -26.14 11.28
C ASP A 224 2.94 -26.03 10.45
N LYS A 225 3.86 -25.17 10.88
CA LYS A 225 5.12 -24.93 10.17
C LYS A 225 6.29 -24.91 11.12
N LEU A 226 7.46 -25.20 10.56
CA LEU A 226 8.72 -24.94 11.23
C LEU A 226 9.22 -23.56 10.81
N ASP A 227 9.50 -22.72 11.79
CA ASP A 227 10.11 -21.40 11.60
C ASP A 227 11.47 -21.39 12.29
N THR A 228 12.40 -20.59 11.80
CA THR A 228 13.74 -20.45 12.42
C THR A 228 13.96 -19.01 12.85
N VAL A 229 14.45 -18.82 14.08
CA VAL A 229 14.88 -17.53 14.63
C VAL A 229 16.32 -17.60 15.11
N LEU A 230 16.96 -16.43 15.24
CA LEU A 230 18.27 -16.32 15.86
C LEU A 230 18.09 -15.94 17.34
N VAL A 231 18.89 -16.56 18.21
CA VAL A 231 19.04 -16.18 19.62
C VAL A 231 20.52 -16.04 19.97
N LEU A 232 20.82 -15.22 20.96
CA LEU A 232 22.17 -14.84 21.35
C LEU A 232 22.50 -15.37 22.73
N ARG A 233 23.69 -15.95 22.87
CA ARG A 233 24.22 -16.39 24.18
C ARG A 233 24.90 -15.21 24.87
N THR A 234 24.28 -14.70 25.93
CA THR A 234 24.82 -13.61 26.75
C THR A 234 25.35 -14.14 28.08
N GLN A 235 25.95 -13.26 28.91
CA GLN A 235 26.37 -13.63 30.27
C GLN A 235 25.18 -13.93 31.18
N GLU A 236 24.03 -13.30 30.94
CA GLU A 236 22.81 -13.43 31.74
C GLU A 236 21.90 -14.59 31.30
N GLY A 237 22.21 -15.23 30.17
CA GLY A 237 21.36 -16.26 29.57
C GLY A 237 21.14 -16.05 28.07
N TRP A 238 20.08 -16.64 27.56
CA TRP A 238 19.66 -16.49 26.16
C TRP A 238 18.83 -15.24 25.94
N ARG A 239 19.12 -14.50 24.86
CA ARG A 239 18.40 -13.27 24.52
C ARG A 239 18.01 -13.21 23.05
N ALA A 240 16.88 -12.58 22.77
CA ALA A 240 16.50 -12.29 21.40
C ALA A 240 17.36 -11.13 20.85
N PRO A 241 17.84 -11.19 19.58
CA PRO A 241 18.63 -10.12 18.97
C PRO A 241 17.97 -8.74 19.07
N TRP A 242 16.65 -8.70 19.01
CA TRP A 242 15.88 -7.46 19.10
C TRP A 242 16.04 -6.77 20.45
N GLU A 243 16.15 -7.52 21.55
CA GLU A 243 16.23 -6.91 22.89
C GLU A 243 17.58 -6.20 23.07
N LEU A 244 18.67 -6.81 22.61
CA LEU A 244 19.99 -6.18 22.60
C LEU A 244 20.01 -4.93 21.70
N GLN A 245 19.35 -4.97 20.54
CA GLN A 245 19.19 -3.78 19.69
C GLN A 245 18.42 -2.67 20.43
N GLN A 246 17.39 -3.03 21.19
CA GLN A 246 16.58 -2.09 21.97
C GLN A 246 17.37 -1.48 23.12
N GLU A 247 18.17 -2.26 23.84
CA GLU A 247 19.06 -1.77 24.90
C GLU A 247 20.12 -0.84 24.34
N LEU A 248 20.78 -1.22 23.26
CA LEU A 248 21.73 -0.35 22.56
C LEU A 248 21.06 0.96 22.12
N ALA A 249 19.83 0.90 21.62
CA ALA A 249 19.07 2.09 21.24
C ALA A 249 18.67 2.96 22.46
N THR A 250 18.40 2.32 23.60
CA THR A 250 18.03 2.98 24.87
C THR A 250 19.25 3.62 25.54
N ALA A 251 20.35 2.90 25.65
CA ALA A 251 21.66 3.39 26.08
C ALA A 251 22.16 4.52 25.17
N ALA A 252 21.80 4.48 23.88
CA ALA A 252 22.04 5.57 22.95
C ALA A 252 21.15 6.83 23.18
N ASN A 253 20.35 6.88 24.27
CA ASN A 253 19.51 8.01 24.68
C ASN A 253 18.63 8.58 23.55
N THR A 254 18.14 7.68 22.71
CA THR A 254 17.32 8.08 21.57
C THR A 254 15.86 8.30 22.05
N MET A 255 15.31 9.54 22.03
CA MET A 255 13.86 9.79 22.30
C MET A 255 12.91 8.81 21.57
N LYS A 256 13.20 8.47 20.31
CA LYS A 256 12.56 7.40 19.53
C LYS A 256 12.64 6.00 20.18
N ALA A 257 13.76 5.65 20.85
CA ALA A 257 13.85 4.44 21.67
C ALA A 257 12.97 4.55 22.91
N ARG A 258 12.93 5.68 23.63
CA ARG A 258 12.00 5.87 24.76
C ARG A 258 10.53 5.68 24.36
N SER A 259 10.12 6.16 23.18
CA SER A 259 8.76 5.91 22.68
C SER A 259 8.53 4.47 22.19
N SER A 260 9.57 3.77 21.72
CA SER A 260 9.45 2.36 21.31
C SER A 260 9.62 1.39 22.47
N THR A 261 10.35 1.76 23.53
CA THR A 261 10.55 0.95 24.74
C THR A 261 9.36 1.04 25.65
N SER A 262 8.77 2.22 25.84
CA SER A 262 7.52 2.39 26.59
C SER A 262 6.34 1.62 26.00
N GLY A 263 6.42 1.19 24.74
CA GLY A 263 5.41 0.37 24.08
C GLY A 263 5.69 -1.14 24.05
N ALA A 264 6.93 -1.57 24.31
CA ALA A 264 7.39 -2.92 23.99
C ALA A 264 7.90 -3.75 25.18
N SER A 265 8.48 -3.14 26.23
CA SER A 265 9.11 -3.90 27.32
C SER A 265 8.19 -4.23 28.51
N ASP A 266 7.14 -3.45 28.77
CA ASP A 266 6.33 -3.59 30.00
C ASP A 266 4.88 -4.02 29.80
N ARG A 267 4.47 -4.31 28.56
CA ARG A 267 3.18 -4.97 28.36
C ARG A 267 3.41 -6.46 28.55
N GLU A 268 3.32 -6.91 29.80
CA GLU A 268 2.67 -8.20 30.08
C GLU A 268 1.51 -8.29 29.07
N ASN A 269 1.45 -9.34 28.26
CA ASN A 269 0.27 -9.57 27.45
C ASN A 269 -0.77 -10.10 28.44
N PRO A 270 -1.64 -9.28 29.05
CA PRO A 270 -2.72 -9.82 29.85
C PRO A 270 -3.48 -10.84 28.99
N PRO A 271 -4.07 -11.88 29.62
CA PRO A 271 -5.03 -12.71 28.92
C PRO A 271 -6.09 -11.81 28.28
N LEU A 272 -6.52 -12.19 27.08
CA LEU A 272 -7.58 -11.47 26.39
C LEU A 272 -8.83 -11.49 27.25
N PRO A 273 -9.57 -10.38 27.36
CA PRO A 273 -10.83 -10.39 28.07
C PRO A 273 -11.76 -11.40 27.39
N THR A 274 -12.45 -12.18 28.20
CA THR A 274 -13.52 -13.06 27.72
C THR A 274 -14.67 -12.23 27.14
N GLY A 275 -15.57 -12.86 26.38
CA GLY A 275 -16.79 -12.17 25.89
C GLY A 275 -17.61 -11.57 27.04
N ALA A 276 -17.81 -12.33 28.12
CA ALA A 276 -18.55 -11.86 29.29
C ALA A 276 -17.85 -10.70 30.03
N GLU A 277 -16.53 -10.75 30.21
CA GLU A 277 -15.77 -9.62 30.77
C GLU A 277 -15.84 -8.39 29.87
N THR A 278 -15.80 -8.60 28.55
CA THR A 278 -15.93 -7.52 27.57
C THR A 278 -17.31 -6.87 27.67
N ASP A 279 -18.38 -7.66 27.68
CA ASP A 279 -19.76 -7.18 27.82
C ASP A 279 -19.93 -6.35 29.11
N GLN A 280 -19.42 -6.84 30.25
CA GLN A 280 -19.48 -6.11 31.52
C GLN A 280 -18.70 -4.79 31.48
N LEU A 281 -17.50 -4.78 30.88
CA LEU A 281 -16.69 -3.58 30.74
C LEU A 281 -17.35 -2.56 29.81
N LEU A 282 -17.97 -3.03 28.73
CA LEU A 282 -18.70 -2.18 27.79
C LEU A 282 -19.96 -1.62 28.43
N GLU A 283 -20.74 -2.43 29.16
CA GLU A 283 -21.93 -1.97 29.87
C GLU A 283 -21.57 -0.91 30.93
N ALA A 284 -20.54 -1.17 31.74
CA ALA A 284 -20.04 -0.21 32.72
C ALA A 284 -19.55 1.09 32.06
N TRP A 285 -18.81 0.99 30.95
CA TRP A 285 -18.34 2.15 30.18
C TRP A 285 -19.50 2.95 29.58
N MET A 286 -20.46 2.27 28.96
CA MET A 286 -21.65 2.88 28.36
C MET A 286 -22.50 3.60 29.42
N ASN A 287 -22.56 3.08 30.65
CA ASN A 287 -23.31 3.68 31.75
C ASN A 287 -22.60 4.88 32.42
N ASP A 288 -21.33 5.18 32.09
CA ASP A 288 -20.66 6.41 32.56
C ASP A 288 -21.38 7.64 31.98
N ASN A 289 -21.82 8.56 32.85
CA ASN A 289 -22.56 9.77 32.48
C ASN A 289 -21.84 10.69 31.46
N ARG A 290 -20.52 10.58 31.32
CA ARG A 290 -19.74 11.29 30.30
C ARG A 290 -19.90 10.62 28.93
N VAL A 291 -19.84 9.30 28.89
CA VAL A 291 -20.02 8.47 27.68
C VAL A 291 -21.47 8.52 27.21
N ARG A 292 -22.42 8.41 28.14
CA ARG A 292 -23.87 8.46 27.87
C ARG A 292 -24.33 9.75 27.16
N ARG A 293 -23.60 10.86 27.31
CA ARG A 293 -23.91 12.13 26.65
C ARG A 293 -23.41 12.21 25.20
N ASN A 294 -22.39 11.46 24.83
CA ASN A 294 -21.68 11.65 23.56
C ASN A 294 -21.55 10.39 22.69
N ASP A 295 -21.45 9.19 23.27
CA ASP A 295 -21.01 7.97 22.55
C ASP A 295 -22.09 6.88 22.40
N GLN A 296 -23.20 6.95 23.14
CA GLN A 296 -24.34 6.02 22.98
C GLN A 296 -25.25 6.36 21.80
N ILE A 297 -25.03 7.52 21.18
CA ILE A 297 -25.89 8.01 20.11
C ILE A 297 -25.43 7.37 18.81
N ALA A 298 -26.30 6.60 18.16
CA ALA A 298 -26.11 6.20 16.79
C ALA A 298 -26.09 7.46 15.92
N CYS A 299 -24.93 7.79 15.42
CA CYS A 299 -24.71 8.94 14.58
C CYS A 299 -24.88 8.56 13.12
N LEU A 300 -25.81 9.16 12.40
CA LEU A 300 -25.61 9.21 10.96
C LEU A 300 -24.60 10.35 10.68
N PRO A 301 -23.39 10.07 10.16
CA PRO A 301 -22.43 11.11 9.85
C PRO A 301 -22.93 11.91 8.65
N LEU A 302 -23.67 12.98 8.93
CA LEU A 302 -24.14 13.91 7.91
C LEU A 302 -23.15 15.06 7.81
N ARG A 303 -22.22 14.93 6.87
CA ARG A 303 -21.34 16.03 6.46
C ARG A 303 -22.09 16.95 5.49
N LEU A 304 -23.18 17.54 5.97
CA LEU A 304 -23.85 18.65 5.31
C LEU A 304 -23.00 19.89 5.50
N GLU A 305 -22.03 20.09 4.62
CA GLU A 305 -21.22 21.30 4.62
C GLU A 305 -22.04 22.45 4.03
N ARG A 306 -21.98 23.66 4.63
CA ARG A 306 -22.60 24.89 4.08
C ARG A 306 -21.95 25.37 2.76
N SER A 307 -21.29 24.49 2.01
CA SER A 307 -20.76 24.81 0.67
C SER A 307 -21.92 25.01 -0.29
N SER A 308 -22.46 26.21 -0.25
CA SER A 308 -23.45 26.73 -1.17
C SER A 308 -22.72 27.27 -2.40
N ASP A 309 -23.25 27.03 -3.60
CA ASP A 309 -22.80 27.78 -4.79
C ASP A 309 -23.16 29.26 -4.65
N ASP A 310 -24.16 29.59 -3.83
CA ASP A 310 -24.46 30.97 -3.44
C ASP A 310 -23.52 31.42 -2.32
N ARG A 311 -22.46 32.14 -2.71
CA ARG A 311 -21.43 32.67 -1.80
C ARG A 311 -21.93 33.82 -0.92
N THR A 312 -23.02 34.50 -1.30
CA THR A 312 -23.58 35.60 -0.49
C THR A 312 -24.11 35.06 0.84
N LEU A 313 -24.65 33.83 0.82
CA LEU A 313 -25.08 33.10 2.00
C LEU A 313 -23.93 32.38 2.74
N ALA A 314 -22.79 32.16 2.09
CA ALA A 314 -21.61 31.55 2.71
C ALA A 314 -20.80 32.54 3.56
N GLY A 315 -20.87 33.84 3.25
CA GLY A 315 -20.10 34.90 3.92
C GLY A 315 -20.69 35.45 5.21
N SER A 316 -21.96 35.19 5.54
CA SER A 316 -22.62 35.74 6.75
C SER A 316 -22.39 34.89 8.01
N ALA A 317 -21.19 34.30 8.16
CA ALA A 317 -20.81 33.55 9.36
C ALA A 317 -20.85 34.40 10.65
N THR A 318 -21.00 35.72 10.53
CA THR A 318 -21.15 36.68 11.62
C THR A 318 -22.62 36.96 12.02
N THR A 319 -23.61 36.42 11.30
CA THR A 319 -25.04 36.69 11.60
C THR A 319 -25.75 35.45 12.13
N THR A 320 -26.48 35.70 13.21
CA THR A 320 -27.40 34.88 14.03
C THR A 320 -28.52 34.13 13.29
N THR A 321 -28.36 33.77 12.01
CA THR A 321 -29.39 33.01 11.29
C THR A 321 -29.53 31.64 11.93
N LYS A 322 -30.67 31.43 12.61
CA LYS A 322 -30.99 30.19 13.31
C LYS A 322 -31.28 29.02 12.33
N GLU A 323 -31.30 29.28 11.02
CA GLU A 323 -31.62 28.30 9.98
C GLU A 323 -30.38 27.82 9.23
N PHE A 324 -30.43 26.62 8.66
CA PHE A 324 -29.40 26.11 7.75
C PHE A 324 -29.92 26.16 6.32
N VAL A 325 -29.21 26.90 5.46
CA VAL A 325 -29.55 27.07 4.04
C VAL A 325 -28.39 26.58 3.20
N VAL A 326 -28.69 25.79 2.17
CA VAL A 326 -27.71 25.31 1.20
C VAL A 326 -28.29 25.39 -0.21
N THR A 327 -27.51 25.94 -1.14
CA THR A 327 -27.92 26.10 -2.54
C THR A 327 -26.96 25.34 -3.45
N TYR A 328 -27.51 24.52 -4.34
CA TYR A 328 -26.78 23.83 -5.39
C TYR A 328 -27.27 24.32 -6.75
N MET A 329 -26.37 24.91 -7.53
CA MET A 329 -26.68 25.40 -8.87
C MET A 329 -26.25 24.39 -9.95
N ASP A 330 -27.07 24.24 -10.97
CA ASP A 330 -26.80 23.42 -12.16
C ASP A 330 -25.94 24.20 -13.16
N ARG A 331 -24.64 24.26 -12.87
CA ARG A 331 -23.67 25.04 -13.65
C ARG A 331 -22.61 24.18 -14.32
N ASP A 332 -22.11 24.69 -15.44
CA ASP A 332 -20.98 24.12 -16.17
C ASP A 332 -19.67 24.31 -15.38
N GLY A 333 -18.69 23.46 -15.64
CA GLY A 333 -17.34 23.57 -15.07
C GLY A 333 -17.19 23.16 -13.59
N ARG A 334 -18.22 22.57 -12.98
CA ARG A 334 -18.10 21.94 -11.66
C ARG A 334 -17.09 20.78 -11.74
N LYS A 335 -16.24 20.63 -10.72
CA LYS A 335 -15.21 19.57 -10.73
C LYS A 335 -15.84 18.22 -10.39
N GLY A 336 -15.30 17.11 -10.94
CA GLY A 336 -15.81 15.75 -10.72
C GLY A 336 -16.13 15.41 -9.25
N TYR A 337 -15.23 15.77 -8.33
CA TYR A 337 -15.42 15.52 -6.89
C TYR A 337 -16.56 16.32 -6.25
N GLU A 338 -16.91 17.47 -6.84
CA GLU A 338 -18.00 18.32 -6.34
C GLU A 338 -19.35 17.70 -6.69
N TYR A 339 -19.47 17.02 -7.82
CA TYR A 339 -20.67 16.25 -8.18
C TYR A 339 -20.94 15.12 -7.17
N THR A 340 -19.93 14.30 -6.84
CA THR A 340 -20.09 13.22 -5.84
C THR A 340 -20.51 13.76 -4.48
N ARG A 341 -19.91 14.86 -4.04
CA ARG A 341 -20.26 15.51 -2.77
C ARG A 341 -21.66 16.12 -2.79
N MET A 342 -22.03 16.77 -3.89
CA MET A 342 -23.36 17.36 -4.08
C MET A 342 -24.44 16.28 -4.10
N ALA A 343 -24.26 15.23 -4.89
CA ALA A 343 -25.17 14.09 -4.95
C ALA A 343 -25.41 13.51 -3.54
N ARG A 344 -24.32 13.28 -2.78
CA ARG A 344 -24.42 12.86 -1.38
C ARG A 344 -25.31 13.77 -0.53
N ASN A 345 -25.08 15.08 -0.60
CA ASN A 345 -25.81 16.04 0.21
C ASN A 345 -27.29 16.15 -0.23
N LEU A 346 -27.58 16.04 -1.52
CA LEU A 346 -28.94 16.09 -2.05
C LEU A 346 -29.80 14.91 -1.58
N HIS A 347 -29.26 13.69 -1.50
CA HIS A 347 -30.00 12.55 -0.92
C HIS A 347 -30.37 12.77 0.54
N ILE A 348 -29.45 13.33 1.33
CA ILE A 348 -29.70 13.65 2.74
C ILE A 348 -30.78 14.72 2.87
N LEU A 349 -30.65 15.81 2.11
CA LEU A 349 -31.58 16.94 2.16
C LEU A 349 -32.97 16.55 1.65
N PHE A 350 -33.03 15.72 0.61
CA PHE A 350 -34.27 15.14 0.12
C PHE A 350 -34.94 14.26 1.18
N ALA A 351 -34.19 13.38 1.86
CA ALA A 351 -34.76 12.57 2.93
C ALA A 351 -35.26 13.41 4.12
N LEU A 352 -34.57 14.50 4.46
CA LEU A 352 -35.03 15.47 5.46
C LEU A 352 -36.30 16.20 5.01
N GLU A 353 -36.39 16.58 3.74
CA GLU A 353 -37.60 17.17 3.15
C GLU A 353 -38.80 16.22 3.25
N GLN A 354 -38.62 14.96 2.88
CA GLN A 354 -39.68 13.96 2.98
C GLN A 354 -40.12 13.68 4.42
N ALA A 355 -39.22 13.85 5.39
CA ALA A 355 -39.54 13.76 6.82
C ALA A 355 -40.13 15.07 7.40
N GLY A 356 -40.37 16.10 6.58
CA GLY A 356 -40.89 17.40 7.04
C GLY A 356 -39.90 18.23 7.85
N LEU A 357 -38.60 17.89 7.79
CA LEU A 357 -37.53 18.54 8.54
C LEU A 357 -36.74 19.57 7.71
N ALA A 358 -36.97 19.60 6.41
CA ALA A 358 -36.44 20.60 5.50
C ALA A 358 -37.50 21.04 4.50
N SER A 359 -37.32 22.21 3.91
CA SER A 359 -38.10 22.67 2.76
C SER A 359 -37.19 22.89 1.56
N ARG A 360 -37.74 22.67 0.37
CA ARG A 360 -37.06 22.83 -0.92
C ARG A 360 -37.64 24.02 -1.69
N GLU A 361 -36.76 24.80 -2.29
CA GLU A 361 -37.05 25.91 -3.19
C GLU A 361 -36.34 25.62 -4.53
N ILE A 362 -37.09 25.56 -5.63
CA ILE A 362 -36.52 25.39 -6.97
C ILE A 362 -36.14 26.78 -7.49
N LEU A 363 -34.87 26.95 -7.85
CA LEU A 363 -34.36 28.19 -8.43
C LEU A 363 -34.48 28.04 -9.95
N VAL A 364 -35.42 28.76 -10.54
CA VAL A 364 -35.60 28.81 -12.00
C VAL A 364 -34.83 30.02 -12.52
N THR A 365 -34.07 29.85 -13.59
CA THR A 365 -33.50 31.01 -14.30
C THR A 365 -34.67 31.78 -14.89
N GLU A 366 -35.01 32.94 -14.33
CA GLU A 366 -35.92 33.86 -15.02
C GLU A 366 -35.25 34.21 -16.35
N GLN A 367 -35.82 33.74 -17.46
CA GLN A 367 -35.42 34.25 -18.76
C GLN A 367 -35.59 35.77 -18.71
N PRO A 368 -34.56 36.55 -19.08
CA PRO A 368 -34.70 38.00 -19.12
C PRO A 368 -35.90 38.29 -20.01
N LYS A 369 -36.94 38.94 -19.45
CA LYS A 369 -38.03 39.51 -20.24
C LYS A 369 -37.36 40.26 -21.37
N SER A 370 -37.63 39.85 -22.61
CA SER A 370 -37.05 40.46 -23.80
C SER A 370 -37.25 41.96 -23.70
N VAL A 371 -36.17 42.67 -23.37
CA VAL A 371 -36.19 44.13 -23.38
C VAL A 371 -36.33 44.48 -24.85
N SER A 372 -37.51 44.97 -25.23
CA SER A 372 -37.80 45.50 -26.56
C SER A 372 -36.81 46.63 -26.84
N THR A 373 -35.76 46.35 -27.60
CA THR A 373 -34.80 47.34 -28.06
C THR A 373 -35.43 48.16 -29.19
N SER A 374 -36.14 49.22 -28.81
CA SER A 374 -36.44 50.35 -29.69
C SER A 374 -35.88 51.62 -29.04
N ASP A 375 -34.56 51.75 -29.02
CA ASP A 375 -33.93 53.08 -29.04
C ASP A 375 -32.44 52.98 -29.37
N THR A 376 -32.10 53.54 -30.52
CA THR A 376 -30.75 53.65 -31.07
C THR A 376 -30.04 54.86 -30.46
N THR A 377 -29.23 54.65 -29.42
CA THR A 377 -28.14 55.58 -29.11
C THR A 377 -26.88 54.78 -28.71
N PRO A 378 -25.71 55.04 -29.34
CA PRO A 378 -24.47 54.37 -29.01
C PRO A 378 -23.89 54.97 -27.73
N VAL A 379 -23.88 54.18 -26.65
CA VAL A 379 -23.18 54.51 -25.40
C VAL A 379 -21.94 53.63 -25.32
N ASP A 380 -20.78 54.25 -25.09
CA ASP A 380 -19.50 53.59 -24.88
C ASP A 380 -19.57 52.62 -23.69
N ILE A 381 -19.44 51.32 -23.97
CA ILE A 381 -19.44 50.26 -22.96
C ILE A 381 -18.00 50.05 -22.46
N PRO A 382 -17.72 50.17 -21.15
CA PRO A 382 -16.42 49.84 -20.60
C PRO A 382 -16.16 48.33 -20.72
N THR A 383 -15.01 47.95 -21.27
CA THR A 383 -14.56 46.56 -21.55
C THR A 383 -14.16 45.77 -20.29
N SER A 384 -14.78 46.02 -19.15
CA SER A 384 -14.61 45.13 -18.00
C SER A 384 -15.52 43.91 -18.19
N PRO A 385 -15.02 42.66 -18.15
CA PRO A 385 -15.86 41.48 -18.19
C PRO A 385 -16.65 41.37 -16.89
N LEU A 386 -17.71 42.17 -16.77
CA LEU A 386 -18.77 41.93 -15.81
C LEU A 386 -19.41 40.61 -16.22
N GLU A 387 -19.06 39.56 -15.46
CA GLU A 387 -19.72 38.27 -15.46
C GLU A 387 -21.22 38.48 -15.63
N ASN A 388 -21.78 37.88 -16.68
CA ASN A 388 -23.22 37.84 -16.88
C ASN A 388 -23.80 36.97 -15.74
N THR A 389 -24.14 37.59 -14.61
CA THR A 389 -24.63 36.94 -13.38
C THR A 389 -26.07 36.45 -13.53
N GLN A 390 -26.38 35.74 -14.61
CA GLN A 390 -27.57 34.91 -14.63
C GLN A 390 -27.30 33.72 -13.72
N ASN A 391 -27.96 33.72 -12.56
CA ASN A 391 -27.90 32.57 -11.67
C ASN A 391 -28.43 31.34 -12.42
N PRO A 392 -27.63 30.27 -12.56
CA PRO A 392 -28.09 29.04 -13.17
C PRO A 392 -29.28 28.48 -12.40
N ALA A 393 -30.14 27.70 -13.08
CA ALA A 393 -31.17 26.94 -12.40
C ALA A 393 -30.54 26.07 -11.31
N GLY A 394 -31.27 25.82 -10.23
CA GLY A 394 -30.72 25.12 -9.08
C GLY A 394 -31.76 24.75 -8.05
N ILE A 395 -31.28 24.24 -6.93
CA ILE A 395 -32.12 23.82 -5.80
C ILE A 395 -31.55 24.43 -4.53
N ARG A 396 -32.43 25.03 -3.74
CA ARG A 396 -32.11 25.51 -2.40
C ARG A 396 -32.90 24.71 -1.37
N TYR A 397 -32.20 24.25 -0.34
CA TYR A 397 -32.81 23.62 0.83
C TYR A 397 -32.69 24.53 2.05
N ARG A 398 -33.73 24.54 2.89
CA ARG A 398 -33.78 25.24 4.16
C ARG A 398 -34.15 24.27 5.28
N ILE A 399 -33.37 24.24 6.35
CA ILE A 399 -33.68 23.53 7.59
C ILE A 399 -34.01 24.59 8.65
N PRO A 400 -35.29 24.68 9.07
CA PRO A 400 -35.71 25.60 10.12
C PRO A 400 -34.94 25.43 11.43
N ALA A 401 -34.84 26.53 12.18
CA ALA A 401 -34.17 26.58 13.48
C ALA A 401 -34.64 25.52 14.47
N ALA A 402 -35.95 25.26 14.51
CA ALA A 402 -36.54 24.26 15.41
C ALA A 402 -35.96 22.85 15.19
N PHE A 403 -35.51 22.54 13.97
CA PHE A 403 -34.93 21.24 13.65
C PHE A 403 -33.40 21.22 13.79
N MET A 404 -32.73 22.37 13.77
CA MET A 404 -31.26 22.43 13.94
C MET A 404 -30.82 21.85 15.29
N ASP A 405 -31.49 22.23 16.37
CA ASP A 405 -31.20 21.75 17.73
C ASP A 405 -31.55 20.27 17.93
N MET A 406 -32.64 19.83 17.28
CA MET A 406 -33.09 18.44 17.26
C MET A 406 -32.10 17.55 16.52
N LEU A 407 -31.65 17.99 15.35
CA LEU A 407 -30.70 17.30 14.48
C LEU A 407 -29.24 17.46 14.93
N LYS A 408 -28.98 18.29 15.96
CA LYS A 408 -27.64 18.63 16.44
C LYS A 408 -26.70 19.14 15.34
N LEU A 409 -27.26 19.82 14.34
CA LEU A 409 -26.49 20.43 13.27
C LEU A 409 -25.79 21.68 13.81
N GLN A 410 -24.45 21.68 13.80
CA GLN A 410 -23.69 22.87 14.20
C GLN A 410 -23.79 23.98 13.14
N GLN A 411 -23.52 25.22 13.54
CA GLN A 411 -23.62 26.41 12.69
C GLN A 411 -22.84 26.31 11.37
N TYR A 412 -21.72 25.58 11.34
CA TYR A 412 -20.88 25.43 10.14
C TYR A 412 -21.28 24.27 9.22
N GLY A 413 -22.30 23.49 9.62
CA GLY A 413 -22.59 22.22 8.98
C GLY A 413 -21.59 21.14 9.37
N GLY A 414 -22.02 19.89 9.28
CA GLY A 414 -21.28 18.75 9.83
C GLY A 414 -21.64 18.49 11.29
N GLY A 415 -22.01 17.24 11.57
CA GLY A 415 -22.39 16.81 12.90
C GLY A 415 -22.91 15.38 12.87
N CYS A 416 -22.96 14.77 14.06
CA CYS A 416 -23.71 13.54 14.29
C CYS A 416 -25.19 13.91 14.36
N ILE A 417 -26.01 13.47 13.40
CA ILE A 417 -27.46 13.52 13.59
C ILE A 417 -27.84 12.31 14.47
N PRO A 418 -28.44 12.53 15.65
CA PRO A 418 -28.75 11.47 16.59
C PRO A 418 -29.89 10.61 16.06
N ALA A 419 -29.58 9.49 15.41
CA ALA A 419 -30.58 8.54 14.90
C ALA A 419 -31.22 7.70 16.02
N GLY A 420 -30.60 7.66 17.19
CA GLY A 420 -31.11 6.92 18.33
C GLY A 420 -30.03 6.45 19.30
N ARG A 421 -30.39 5.57 20.23
CA ARG A 421 -29.42 4.88 21.09
C ARG A 421 -28.97 3.56 20.49
N MET A 422 -27.70 3.23 20.69
CA MET A 422 -27.13 1.95 20.29
C MET A 422 -27.21 0.92 21.41
N LYS A 423 -27.64 -0.30 21.06
CA LYS A 423 -27.43 -1.53 21.82
C LYS A 423 -26.30 -2.31 21.18
N LEU A 424 -25.28 -2.68 21.95
CA LEU A 424 -24.12 -3.44 21.48
C LEU A 424 -24.36 -4.94 21.64
N GLN A 425 -23.73 -5.73 20.78
CA GLN A 425 -23.70 -7.19 20.80
C GLN A 425 -22.31 -7.66 20.41
N PHE A 426 -21.66 -8.39 21.33
CA PHE A 426 -20.30 -8.87 21.14
C PHE A 426 -20.20 -9.82 19.94
N MET A 427 -19.22 -9.55 19.07
CA MET A 427 -18.94 -10.35 17.87
C MET A 427 -17.59 -11.06 17.95
N GLY A 428 -16.59 -10.46 18.61
CA GLY A 428 -15.27 -11.06 18.72
C GLY A 428 -14.21 -10.11 19.25
N VAL A 429 -13.02 -10.68 19.49
CA VAL A 429 -11.86 -9.97 20.04
C VAL A 429 -10.60 -10.33 19.27
N ASP A 430 -9.78 -9.31 18.98
CA ASP A 430 -8.49 -9.44 18.33
C ASP A 430 -7.43 -8.62 19.08
N GLN A 431 -6.17 -9.04 19.01
CA GLN A 431 -5.07 -8.41 19.74
C GLN A 431 -4.05 -7.85 18.76
N GLU A 432 -3.95 -6.53 18.70
CA GLU A 432 -2.96 -5.85 17.87
C GLU A 432 -2.03 -5.00 18.74
N SER A 433 -0.75 -5.39 18.80
CA SER A 433 0.33 -4.55 19.36
C SER A 433 0.06 -4.05 20.80
N GLY A 434 -0.53 -4.88 21.66
CA GLY A 434 -0.85 -4.53 23.05
C GLY A 434 -2.08 -3.63 23.20
N ARG A 435 -2.86 -3.47 22.14
CA ARG A 435 -4.27 -3.06 22.18
C ARG A 435 -5.13 -4.27 21.88
N VAL A 436 -6.28 -4.33 22.51
CA VAL A 436 -7.31 -5.31 22.19
C VAL A 436 -8.38 -4.59 21.40
N MET A 437 -8.65 -5.07 20.20
CA MET A 437 -9.76 -4.60 19.38
C MET A 437 -10.93 -5.55 19.59
N VAL A 438 -12.00 -5.01 20.15
CA VAL A 438 -13.29 -5.71 20.26
C VAL A 438 -14.16 -5.27 19.09
N TYR A 439 -14.81 -6.24 18.48
CA TYR A 439 -15.75 -6.03 17.40
C TYR A 439 -17.16 -6.27 17.92
N GLU A 440 -18.02 -5.28 17.74
CA GLU A 440 -19.40 -5.30 18.19
C GLU A 440 -20.35 -5.07 17.01
N LYS A 441 -21.57 -5.56 17.14
CA LYS A 441 -22.71 -5.12 16.35
C LYS A 441 -23.54 -4.13 17.17
N ALA A 442 -23.66 -2.90 16.70
CA ALA A 442 -24.61 -1.93 17.24
C ALA A 442 -25.94 -2.01 16.50
N THR A 443 -27.06 -2.09 17.22
CA THR A 443 -28.41 -1.90 16.70
C THR A 443 -29.09 -0.70 17.36
N LEU A 444 -30.06 -0.09 16.68
CA LEU A 444 -30.85 0.98 17.28
C LEU A 444 -31.85 0.40 18.29
N SER A 445 -31.81 0.85 19.55
CA SER A 445 -32.76 0.44 20.60
C SER A 445 -33.83 1.49 20.88
N GLU A 446 -33.52 2.78 20.66
CA GLU A 446 -34.43 3.91 20.84
C GLU A 446 -34.22 4.88 19.69
N ALA A 447 -35.15 4.96 18.74
CA ALA A 447 -35.06 5.88 17.60
C ALA A 447 -36.18 6.94 17.67
N PRO A 448 -35.88 8.24 17.54
CA PRO A 448 -36.92 9.26 17.39
C PRO A 448 -37.81 8.96 16.18
N PRO A 449 -39.12 9.28 16.21
CA PRO A 449 -40.05 8.98 15.10
C PRO A 449 -39.61 9.49 13.72
N TRP A 450 -38.93 10.64 13.66
CA TRP A 450 -38.41 11.18 12.40
C TRP A 450 -37.30 10.30 11.78
N THR A 451 -36.60 9.48 12.57
CA THR A 451 -35.58 8.55 12.07
C THR A 451 -36.21 7.51 11.16
N GLU A 452 -37.39 7.01 11.52
CA GLU A 452 -38.16 6.06 10.71
C GLU A 452 -38.57 6.66 9.37
N GLN A 453 -38.96 7.94 9.37
CA GLN A 453 -39.33 8.66 8.16
C GLN A 453 -38.12 8.88 7.24
N ILE A 454 -36.97 9.29 7.80
CA ILE A 454 -35.73 9.44 7.02
C ILE A 454 -35.26 8.08 6.47
N ALA A 455 -35.37 7.00 7.25
CA ALA A 455 -34.95 5.66 6.82
C ALA A 455 -35.67 5.19 5.55
N THR A 456 -36.92 5.58 5.34
CA THR A 456 -37.68 5.29 4.11
C THR A 456 -37.05 5.91 2.86
N HIS A 457 -36.29 7.00 3.00
CA HIS A 457 -35.74 7.77 1.88
C HIS A 457 -34.21 7.81 1.85
N LEU A 458 -33.55 7.29 2.88
CA LEU A 458 -32.10 7.29 3.00
C LEU A 458 -31.57 5.87 3.28
N PRO A 459 -31.14 5.14 2.24
CA PRO A 459 -30.57 3.78 2.34
C PRO A 459 -29.57 3.58 3.48
N ALA A 460 -28.66 4.55 3.71
CA ALA A 460 -27.70 4.46 4.82
C ALA A 460 -28.36 4.43 6.21
N MET A 461 -29.47 5.14 6.40
CA MET A 461 -30.25 5.10 7.64
C MET A 461 -31.06 3.81 7.74
N GLN A 462 -31.65 3.35 6.63
CA GLN A 462 -32.35 2.06 6.58
C GLN A 462 -31.43 0.91 6.97
N ALA A 463 -30.22 0.88 6.40
CA ALA A 463 -29.18 -0.09 6.71
C ALA A 463 -28.80 -0.11 8.19
N LEU A 464 -28.61 1.07 8.80
CA LEU A 464 -28.33 1.20 10.23
C LEU A 464 -29.46 0.58 11.07
N ARG A 465 -30.73 0.81 10.68
CA ARG A 465 -31.90 0.27 11.39
C ARG A 465 -32.04 -1.24 11.25
N GLU A 466 -31.99 -1.75 10.03
CA GLU A 466 -32.33 -3.14 9.71
C GLU A 466 -31.16 -4.10 9.96
N GLU A 467 -29.94 -3.67 9.67
CA GLU A 467 -28.78 -4.56 9.66
C GLU A 467 -27.85 -4.29 10.85
N GLY A 468 -27.88 -3.07 11.41
CA GLY A 468 -26.97 -2.60 12.44
C GLY A 468 -25.69 -1.98 11.87
N VAL A 469 -24.80 -1.55 12.77
CA VAL A 469 -23.50 -0.95 12.42
C VAL A 469 -22.39 -1.64 13.17
N PRO A 470 -21.28 -2.00 12.50
CA PRO A 470 -20.16 -2.54 13.21
C PRO A 470 -19.49 -1.45 14.04
N VAL A 471 -19.06 -1.81 15.24
CA VAL A 471 -18.31 -0.92 16.11
C VAL A 471 -16.98 -1.56 16.44
N ASN A 472 -15.91 -0.82 16.19
CA ASN A 472 -14.57 -1.18 16.60
C ASN A 472 -14.29 -0.50 17.93
N ILE A 473 -14.01 -1.28 18.96
CA ILE A 473 -13.71 -0.78 20.31
C ILE A 473 -12.27 -1.11 20.64
N GLY A 474 -11.45 -0.09 20.84
CA GLY A 474 -10.08 -0.24 21.30
C GLY A 474 -10.05 -0.28 22.82
N MET A 475 -9.52 -1.36 23.37
CA MET A 475 -9.27 -1.54 24.79
C MET A 475 -7.77 -1.56 25.07
N MET A 476 -7.38 -0.94 26.18
CA MET A 476 -6.02 -0.99 26.70
C MET A 476 -6.04 -1.50 28.13
N TYR A 477 -5.08 -2.35 28.45
CA TYR A 477 -4.81 -2.76 29.81
C TYR A 477 -3.95 -1.69 30.47
N LEU A 478 -4.51 -0.99 31.46
CA LEU A 478 -3.81 0.08 32.17
C LEU A 478 -3.24 -0.49 33.47
N LYS A 479 -1.93 -0.31 33.68
CA LYS A 479 -1.24 -0.55 34.95
C LYS A 479 -0.98 0.83 35.57
N ARG A 480 -1.85 1.30 36.47
CA ARG A 480 -1.60 2.50 37.28
C ARG A 480 -1.38 2.05 38.73
N GLY A 481 -0.22 2.31 39.32
CA GLY A 481 -0.02 2.06 40.75
C GLY A 481 0.14 0.57 41.12
N SER A 482 -0.43 0.19 42.26
CA SER A 482 -0.36 -1.17 42.84
C SER A 482 -1.08 -2.22 41.98
N ASP A 483 -0.76 -3.52 42.17
CA ASP A 483 -1.35 -4.62 41.38
C ASP A 483 -2.90 -4.69 41.41
N ALA A 484 -3.55 -4.03 42.38
CA ALA A 484 -5.01 -3.94 42.51
C ALA A 484 -5.70 -3.05 41.45
N ASP A 485 -4.96 -2.21 40.72
CA ASP A 485 -5.50 -1.25 39.74
C ASP A 485 -5.35 -1.72 38.28
N LYS A 486 -4.95 -2.97 38.08
CA LYS A 486 -4.81 -3.58 36.75
C LYS A 486 -6.19 -3.91 36.17
N ALA A 487 -6.63 -3.13 35.18
CA ALA A 487 -7.89 -3.42 34.51
C ALA A 487 -7.89 -2.99 33.04
N TRP A 488 -8.66 -3.72 32.25
CA TRP A 488 -9.02 -3.30 30.90
C TRP A 488 -9.86 -2.03 30.96
N ARG A 489 -9.58 -1.11 30.04
CA ARG A 489 -10.33 0.13 29.85
C ARG A 489 -10.60 0.33 28.36
N VAL A 490 -11.82 0.75 28.05
CA VAL A 490 -12.17 1.25 26.72
C VAL A 490 -11.46 2.58 26.52
N VAL A 491 -10.67 2.68 25.45
CA VAL A 491 -9.91 3.90 25.10
C VAL A 491 -10.27 4.43 23.73
N GLN A 492 -11.00 3.66 22.95
CA GLN A 492 -11.47 4.03 21.62
C GLN A 492 -12.82 3.37 21.38
N PHE A 493 -13.76 4.13 20.82
CA PHE A 493 -15.04 3.65 20.35
C PHE A 493 -15.25 4.21 18.94
N SER A 494 -15.46 3.36 17.95
CA SER A 494 -15.44 3.74 16.53
C SER A 494 -16.49 2.99 15.73
N PRO A 495 -17.75 3.48 15.71
CA PRO A 495 -18.79 2.94 14.84
C PRO A 495 -18.46 3.18 13.37
N LEU A 496 -18.65 2.15 12.55
CA LEU A 496 -18.42 2.15 11.11
C LEU A 496 -19.74 2.31 10.37
N TYR A 497 -20.28 3.53 10.39
CA TYR A 497 -21.52 3.82 9.68
C TYR A 497 -21.40 3.54 8.17
N PRO A 498 -22.50 3.13 7.53
CA PRO A 498 -22.55 3.05 6.07
C PRO A 498 -22.17 4.40 5.50
N GLU A 499 -21.12 4.41 4.68
CA GLU A 499 -20.84 5.60 3.90
C GLU A 499 -21.85 5.69 2.78
N ILE A 500 -22.24 6.90 2.46
CA ILE A 500 -23.18 7.14 1.40
C ILE A 500 -22.40 7.15 0.06
N ALA A 501 -22.66 6.19 -0.84
CA ALA A 501 -22.20 6.26 -2.23
C ALA A 501 -23.36 6.65 -3.13
N TYR A 502 -23.35 7.90 -3.56
CA TYR A 502 -24.20 8.33 -4.64
C TYR A 502 -23.32 8.83 -5.78
N SER A 503 -23.23 8.02 -6.82
CA SER A 503 -22.91 8.48 -8.18
C SER A 503 -24.13 9.14 -8.84
N ASP A 504 -25.26 9.27 -8.14
CA ASP A 504 -26.55 9.60 -8.73
C ASP A 504 -27.36 10.62 -7.91
N ILE A 505 -28.18 11.40 -8.58
CA ILE A 505 -29.08 12.41 -8.00
C ILE A 505 -30.47 11.76 -7.83
N PRO A 506 -31.21 12.00 -6.72
CA PRO A 506 -32.58 11.51 -6.58
C PRO A 506 -33.42 11.83 -7.82
N ASP A 507 -34.20 10.86 -8.31
CA ASP A 507 -34.92 10.98 -9.59
C ASP A 507 -35.79 12.24 -9.67
N GLN A 508 -36.41 12.63 -8.55
CA GLN A 508 -37.26 13.82 -8.44
C GLN A 508 -36.48 15.13 -8.59
N LEU A 509 -35.16 15.11 -8.39
CA LEU A 509 -34.29 16.29 -8.50
C LEU A 509 -33.60 16.38 -9.87
N ARG A 510 -33.55 15.28 -10.64
CA ARG A 510 -32.91 15.24 -11.96
C ARG A 510 -33.45 16.29 -12.94
N PRO A 511 -34.78 16.57 -13.03
CA PRO A 511 -35.30 17.60 -13.93
C PRO A 511 -34.77 19.01 -13.64
N PHE A 512 -34.33 19.27 -12.41
CA PHE A 512 -33.84 20.58 -11.95
C PHE A 512 -32.30 20.68 -11.94
N LEU A 513 -31.62 19.55 -12.16
CA LEU A 513 -30.16 19.45 -12.23
C LEU A 513 -29.71 18.68 -13.50
N PRO A 514 -30.24 19.00 -14.70
CA PRO A 514 -29.98 18.21 -15.91
C PRO A 514 -28.50 18.15 -16.29
N LYS A 515 -27.74 19.26 -16.16
CA LYS A 515 -26.31 19.29 -16.50
C LYS A 515 -25.51 18.45 -15.52
N SER A 516 -25.85 18.53 -14.23
CA SER A 516 -25.20 17.75 -13.19
C SER A 516 -25.51 16.26 -13.31
N THR A 517 -26.73 15.93 -13.72
CA THR A 517 -27.12 14.55 -14.04
C THR A 517 -26.34 14.03 -15.25
N ALA A 518 -26.15 14.85 -16.28
CA ALA A 518 -25.36 14.48 -17.46
C ALA A 518 -23.85 14.34 -17.18
N ALA A 519 -23.31 15.11 -16.23
CA ALA A 519 -21.89 15.08 -15.85
C ALA A 519 -21.52 13.92 -14.90
N ALA A 520 -22.51 13.31 -14.25
CA ALA A 520 -22.38 12.08 -13.48
C ALA A 520 -23.27 10.98 -14.10
N PRO A 521 -23.01 10.58 -15.37
CA PRO A 521 -23.79 9.52 -15.99
C PRO A 521 -23.48 8.24 -15.23
N ASN A 522 -24.43 7.78 -14.42
CA ASN A 522 -24.38 6.42 -13.92
C ASN A 522 -24.36 5.52 -15.15
N PRO A 523 -23.43 4.55 -15.30
CA PRO A 523 -23.69 3.44 -16.21
C PRO A 523 -25.07 2.90 -15.83
N ALA A 524 -25.93 2.62 -16.80
CA ALA A 524 -27.34 2.29 -16.60
C ALA A 524 -27.51 0.91 -15.95
N ILE A 525 -26.91 0.70 -14.77
CA ILE A 525 -27.06 -0.50 -13.97
C ILE A 525 -28.12 -0.18 -12.93
N ARG A 526 -29.40 -0.28 -13.35
CA ARG A 526 -30.50 -0.22 -12.40
C ARG A 526 -30.37 -1.45 -11.50
N ALA A 527 -30.17 -1.21 -10.21
CA ALA A 527 -30.17 -2.27 -9.22
C ALA A 527 -31.53 -2.98 -9.20
N PRO A 528 -31.57 -4.28 -8.87
CA PRO A 528 -32.82 -5.01 -8.79
C PRO A 528 -33.80 -4.32 -7.84
N ILE A 529 -35.07 -4.28 -8.23
CA ILE A 529 -36.18 -3.91 -7.35
C ILE A 529 -36.10 -4.83 -6.14
N SER A 530 -35.97 -4.27 -4.93
CA SER A 530 -35.83 -5.01 -3.67
C SER A 530 -36.97 -6.02 -3.48
N GLY A 531 -36.76 -7.25 -3.93
CA GLY A 531 -37.49 -8.41 -3.43
C GLY A 531 -36.81 -8.87 -2.15
N THR A 532 -37.57 -8.98 -1.06
CA THR A 532 -37.08 -9.62 0.17
C THR A 532 -36.45 -10.98 -0.17
N PRO A 533 -35.19 -11.25 0.21
CA PRO A 533 -34.57 -12.55 -0.07
C PRO A 533 -35.38 -13.65 0.61
N LYS A 534 -35.93 -14.58 -0.20
CA LYS A 534 -36.45 -15.84 0.34
C LYS A 534 -35.27 -16.59 0.93
N VAL A 535 -35.20 -16.67 2.26
CA VAL A 535 -34.34 -17.63 2.95
C VAL A 535 -34.82 -19.02 2.53
N ILE A 536 -34.05 -19.69 1.66
CA ILE A 536 -34.29 -21.09 1.34
C ILE A 536 -33.75 -21.89 2.53
N PRO A 537 -34.59 -22.58 3.32
CA PRO A 537 -34.08 -23.45 4.38
C PRO A 537 -33.20 -24.54 3.76
N PRO A 538 -32.13 -24.99 4.44
CA PRO A 538 -31.23 -25.99 3.91
C PRO A 538 -32.02 -27.27 3.65
N LYS A 539 -32.22 -27.58 2.36
CA LYS A 539 -32.75 -28.88 1.94
C LYS A 539 -31.63 -29.88 2.20
N VAL A 540 -31.81 -30.78 3.17
CA VAL A 540 -30.94 -31.95 3.35
C VAL A 540 -31.04 -32.77 2.08
N VAL A 541 -30.01 -32.67 1.24
CA VAL A 541 -29.84 -33.54 0.08
C VAL A 541 -29.16 -34.79 0.59
N THR A 542 -29.94 -35.85 0.80
CA THR A 542 -29.42 -37.20 0.96
C THR A 542 -28.78 -37.58 -0.37
N LEU A 543 -27.45 -37.72 -0.39
CA LEU A 543 -26.72 -38.21 -1.55
C LEU A 543 -27.00 -39.70 -1.72
N ASP A 544 -27.65 -40.04 -2.82
CA ASP A 544 -27.77 -41.41 -3.33
C ASP A 544 -26.41 -41.83 -3.92
N PRO A 545 -25.74 -42.87 -3.40
CA PRO A 545 -24.36 -43.15 -3.75
C PRO A 545 -24.25 -44.12 -4.93
N GLN A 546 -24.95 -43.92 -6.05
CA GLN A 546 -24.63 -44.62 -7.32
C GLN A 546 -25.01 -43.81 -8.56
N VAL A 547 -24.09 -42.97 -9.05
CA VAL A 547 -24.07 -42.57 -10.46
C VAL A 547 -22.65 -42.78 -10.98
N SER A 548 -22.47 -43.83 -11.79
CA SER A 548 -21.24 -44.07 -12.53
C SER A 548 -21.08 -43.01 -13.62
N ILE A 549 -19.98 -42.28 -13.60
CA ILE A 549 -19.59 -41.38 -14.69
C ILE A 549 -18.98 -42.23 -15.80
N ALA A 550 -19.79 -42.58 -16.80
CA ALA A 550 -19.32 -43.12 -18.06
C ALA A 550 -19.37 -42.02 -19.14
N GLY A 551 -18.21 -41.76 -19.76
CA GLY A 551 -18.12 -41.22 -21.12
C GLY A 551 -18.21 -39.71 -21.31
N PHE A 552 -17.08 -39.01 -21.22
CA PHE A 552 -16.83 -37.82 -22.04
C PHE A 552 -15.84 -38.19 -23.16
N PRO A 553 -16.14 -37.91 -24.43
CA PRO A 553 -15.21 -38.17 -25.53
C PRO A 553 -14.02 -37.19 -25.42
N ARG A 554 -12.81 -37.75 -25.40
CA ARG A 554 -11.56 -37.00 -25.57
C ARG A 554 -11.50 -36.48 -27.00
N ASN A 555 -11.75 -35.19 -27.20
CA ASN A 555 -11.28 -34.48 -28.38
C ASN A 555 -9.77 -34.23 -28.24
N SER A 556 -8.96 -35.25 -28.56
CA SER A 556 -7.56 -35.09 -28.90
C SER A 556 -7.49 -34.55 -30.33
N ASN A 557 -7.33 -33.23 -30.48
CA ASN A 557 -6.65 -32.54 -31.60
C ASN A 557 -6.72 -31.01 -31.48
N GLN A 558 -6.61 -30.45 -30.27
CA GLN A 558 -6.06 -29.09 -30.16
C GLN A 558 -4.54 -29.22 -30.19
N VAL A 559 -3.98 -29.01 -31.38
CA VAL A 559 -2.58 -28.63 -31.53
C VAL A 559 -2.41 -27.35 -30.70
N VAL A 560 -1.96 -27.50 -29.46
CA VAL A 560 -1.41 -26.39 -28.69
C VAL A 560 -0.17 -25.98 -29.46
N THR A 561 -0.28 -24.92 -30.25
CA THR A 561 0.89 -24.23 -30.77
C THR A 561 1.65 -23.77 -29.53
N VAL A 562 2.73 -24.48 -29.20
CA VAL A 562 3.74 -23.98 -28.27
C VAL A 562 4.24 -22.69 -28.89
N VAL A 563 3.75 -21.55 -28.41
CA VAL A 563 4.32 -20.26 -28.75
C VAL A 563 5.75 -20.32 -28.25
N THR A 564 6.70 -20.39 -29.18
CA THR A 564 8.12 -20.31 -28.87
C THR A 564 8.37 -19.03 -28.08
N PRO A 565 9.13 -19.08 -26.97
CA PRO A 565 9.34 -17.93 -26.07
C PRO A 565 9.97 -16.68 -26.69
N ASP A 566 10.35 -16.71 -27.97
CA ASP A 566 11.26 -15.73 -28.57
C ASP A 566 10.58 -14.68 -29.45
N GLN A 567 9.26 -14.73 -29.63
CA GLN A 567 8.56 -13.67 -30.38
C GLN A 567 8.05 -12.55 -29.48
N PRO A 568 8.35 -11.27 -29.80
CA PRO A 568 7.83 -10.13 -29.06
C PRO A 568 6.30 -10.10 -29.13
N PRO A 569 5.59 -9.66 -28.07
CA PRO A 569 4.13 -9.69 -28.01
C PRO A 569 3.45 -8.76 -29.03
N PHE A 570 4.15 -7.73 -29.51
CA PHE A 570 3.65 -6.74 -30.46
C PHE A 570 4.69 -6.45 -31.55
N PRO A 571 5.00 -7.42 -32.42
CA PRO A 571 6.11 -7.33 -33.36
C PRO A 571 5.98 -6.09 -34.27
N ALA A 572 7.04 -5.30 -34.38
CA ALA A 572 7.05 -4.08 -35.19
C ALA A 572 6.77 -4.36 -36.68
N GLN A 573 7.17 -5.54 -37.18
CA GLN A 573 6.94 -5.97 -38.57
C GLN A 573 7.35 -4.89 -39.59
N GLY A 574 8.56 -4.34 -39.43
CA GLY A 574 9.10 -3.29 -40.28
C GLY A 574 8.52 -1.88 -40.07
N ALA A 575 7.63 -1.67 -39.10
CA ALA A 575 7.17 -0.34 -38.71
C ALA A 575 8.24 0.41 -37.92
N ALA A 576 8.34 1.72 -38.14
CA ALA A 576 9.19 2.60 -37.34
C ALA A 576 8.59 2.76 -35.93
N VAL A 577 9.33 2.41 -34.89
CA VAL A 577 8.86 2.43 -33.51
C VAL A 577 9.16 3.77 -32.86
N HIS A 578 8.12 4.50 -32.46
CA HIS A 578 8.25 5.78 -31.78
C HIS A 578 7.69 5.69 -30.36
N VAL A 579 8.50 6.12 -29.39
CA VAL A 579 8.14 6.08 -27.96
C VAL A 579 7.93 7.50 -27.45
N ILE A 580 6.77 7.73 -26.82
CA ILE A 580 6.44 8.98 -26.13
C ILE A 580 6.18 8.67 -24.67
N SER A 581 6.84 9.39 -23.77
CA SER A 581 6.66 9.20 -22.33
C SER A 581 6.43 10.51 -21.59
N VAL A 582 5.37 10.59 -20.80
CA VAL A 582 5.04 11.79 -20.01
C VAL A 582 4.78 11.44 -18.54
N TYR A 583 5.07 12.35 -17.61
CA TYR A 583 4.50 12.22 -16.27
C TYR A 583 3.00 12.47 -16.33
N GLN A 584 2.58 13.58 -16.96
CA GLN A 584 1.20 14.03 -17.04
C GLN A 584 0.89 14.77 -18.35
N GLY A 585 -0.40 14.87 -18.69
CA GLY A 585 -0.85 15.77 -19.76
C GLY A 585 -0.77 17.25 -19.37
N ALA A 586 -1.06 18.14 -20.32
CA ALA A 586 -0.97 19.58 -20.10
C ALA A 586 -2.00 20.04 -19.04
N THR A 587 -1.50 20.50 -17.90
CA THR A 587 -2.27 21.01 -16.76
C THR A 587 -2.40 22.53 -16.89
N TYR A 588 -3.54 23.01 -17.40
CA TYR A 588 -3.87 24.44 -17.42
C TYR A 588 -4.21 24.93 -16.00
N GLY A 589 -3.20 25.16 -15.15
CA GLY A 589 -3.35 25.82 -13.85
C GLY A 589 -4.04 25.00 -12.74
N ALA A 590 -4.26 23.70 -12.94
CA ALA A 590 -4.88 22.84 -11.94
C ALA A 590 -3.84 22.33 -10.92
N THR A 591 -4.00 22.70 -9.65
CA THR A 591 -3.16 22.15 -8.55
C THR A 591 -3.50 20.69 -8.28
N HIS A 592 -2.49 19.83 -8.26
CA HIS A 592 -2.59 18.45 -7.76
C HIS A 592 -3.18 18.41 -6.35
N ARG A 593 -4.28 17.67 -6.14
CA ARG A 593 -4.77 17.33 -4.80
C ARG A 593 -4.42 15.88 -4.51
N ALA A 594 -3.97 15.60 -3.28
CA ALA A 594 -3.67 14.24 -2.85
C ALA A 594 -4.89 13.32 -3.12
N ASN A 595 -4.66 12.24 -3.86
CA ASN A 595 -5.63 11.19 -4.23
C ASN A 595 -6.61 11.51 -5.37
N GLN A 596 -6.45 12.61 -6.11
CA GLN A 596 -7.24 12.89 -7.33
C GLN A 596 -6.32 13.02 -8.54
N HIS A 597 -6.44 12.06 -9.45
CA HIS A 597 -5.67 12.00 -10.68
C HIS A 597 -6.60 12.34 -11.85
N ALA A 598 -6.66 13.63 -12.22
CA ALA A 598 -7.49 14.07 -13.33
C ALA A 598 -6.86 13.62 -14.67
N MET A 599 -7.69 13.26 -15.65
CA MET A 599 -7.25 12.89 -16.97
C MET A 599 -7.02 14.12 -17.85
N TYR A 600 -5.78 14.31 -18.30
CA TYR A 600 -5.39 15.47 -19.11
C TYR A 600 -5.07 15.07 -20.54
N PRO A 601 -5.36 15.93 -21.53
CA PRO A 601 -5.08 15.63 -22.93
C PRO A 601 -3.57 15.71 -23.23
N VAL A 602 -3.12 14.79 -24.09
CA VAL A 602 -1.79 14.81 -24.72
C VAL A 602 -1.96 14.67 -26.22
N ARG A 603 -1.61 15.72 -26.96
CA ARG A 603 -1.72 15.76 -28.42
C ARG A 603 -0.50 15.13 -29.06
N ILE A 604 -0.71 14.29 -30.06
CA ILE A 604 0.33 13.67 -30.88
C ILE A 604 -0.04 13.87 -32.35
N THR A 605 0.85 14.47 -33.13
CA THR A 605 0.70 14.58 -34.58
C THR A 605 1.62 13.59 -35.28
N VAL A 606 1.05 12.72 -36.13
CA VAL A 606 1.79 11.70 -36.88
C VAL A 606 1.72 12.01 -38.37
N SER A 607 2.89 12.23 -38.97
CA SER A 607 3.04 12.52 -40.40
C SER A 607 3.92 11.50 -41.12
N LYS A 608 4.47 10.51 -40.41
CA LYS A 608 5.22 9.37 -40.97
C LYS A 608 4.34 8.14 -41.17
N PRO A 609 4.31 7.54 -42.38
CA PRO A 609 3.61 6.27 -42.61
C PRO A 609 4.29 5.13 -41.85
N ASN A 610 3.55 4.03 -41.66
CA ASN A 610 4.06 2.78 -41.09
C ASN A 610 4.76 2.97 -39.71
N THR A 611 4.11 3.72 -38.82
CA THR A 611 4.62 3.99 -37.46
C THR A 611 3.95 3.09 -36.42
N LEU A 612 4.70 2.53 -35.47
CA LEU A 612 4.18 1.92 -34.24
C LEU A 612 4.44 2.86 -33.07
N LEU A 613 3.39 3.19 -32.30
CA LEU A 613 3.51 4.08 -31.15
C LEU A 613 3.55 3.29 -29.85
N ILE A 614 4.49 3.62 -28.97
CA ILE A 614 4.49 3.21 -27.56
C ILE A 614 4.30 4.45 -26.70
N LEU A 615 3.18 4.52 -25.98
CA LEU A 615 2.77 5.68 -25.19
C LEU A 615 2.81 5.32 -23.70
N LEU A 616 3.60 6.05 -22.92
CA LEU A 616 3.80 5.81 -21.50
C LEU A 616 3.36 7.02 -20.68
N SER A 617 2.55 6.82 -19.65
CA SER A 617 2.17 7.88 -18.71
C SER A 617 2.27 7.44 -17.24
N TYR A 618 2.53 8.40 -16.36
CA TYR A 618 2.34 8.17 -14.92
C TYR A 618 0.88 8.49 -14.56
N GLU A 619 0.48 9.75 -14.71
CA GLU A 619 -0.89 10.23 -14.51
C GLU A 619 -1.88 9.73 -15.59
N PRO A 620 -3.20 9.77 -15.32
CA PRO A 620 -4.22 9.53 -16.33
C PRO A 620 -4.09 10.50 -17.50
N VAL A 621 -4.09 9.95 -18.72
CA VAL A 621 -3.92 10.74 -19.95
C VAL A 621 -4.97 10.36 -20.99
N ASP A 622 -5.47 11.38 -21.68
CA ASP A 622 -6.20 11.24 -22.94
C ASP A 622 -5.25 11.50 -24.12
N TRP A 623 -4.79 10.42 -24.76
CA TRP A 623 -3.88 10.49 -25.90
C TRP A 623 -4.65 10.85 -27.17
N GLN A 624 -4.55 12.10 -27.60
CA GLN A 624 -5.23 12.65 -28.77
C GLN A 624 -4.32 12.56 -29.99
N ILE A 625 -4.54 11.54 -30.82
CA ILE A 625 -3.69 11.22 -31.97
C ILE A 625 -4.31 11.81 -33.24
N HIS A 626 -3.56 12.70 -33.87
CA HIS A 626 -3.87 13.36 -35.13
C HIS A 626 -2.92 12.83 -36.21
N ALA A 627 -3.40 11.93 -37.07
CA ALA A 627 -2.60 11.38 -38.15
C ALA A 627 -3.01 11.96 -39.50
N ALA A 628 -2.04 12.37 -40.32
CA ALA A 628 -2.33 12.79 -41.69
C ALA A 628 -2.91 11.62 -42.51
N ASN A 629 -3.67 11.92 -43.58
CA ASN A 629 -4.42 10.92 -44.35
C ASN A 629 -3.59 9.71 -44.81
N ASN A 630 -2.29 9.90 -45.08
CA ASN A 630 -1.36 8.86 -45.53
C ASN A 630 -0.36 8.40 -44.45
N ALA A 631 -0.52 8.82 -43.19
CA ALA A 631 0.43 8.62 -42.10
C ALA A 631 -0.20 7.96 -40.86
N GLN A 632 -1.23 7.15 -41.05
CA GLN A 632 -1.88 6.44 -39.96
C GLN A 632 -0.90 5.47 -39.27
N PRO A 633 -0.80 5.47 -37.93
CA PRO A 633 -0.02 4.47 -37.22
C PRO A 633 -0.53 3.06 -37.53
N LYS A 634 0.40 2.11 -37.66
CA LYS A 634 0.08 0.70 -37.83
C LYS A 634 -0.53 0.11 -36.55
N GLN A 635 -0.01 0.54 -35.40
CA GLN A 635 -0.45 0.09 -34.07
C GLN A 635 -0.10 1.13 -33.01
N VAL A 636 -0.92 1.18 -31.96
CA VAL A 636 -0.69 2.01 -30.76
C VAL A 636 -0.70 1.13 -29.52
N LEU A 637 0.36 1.19 -28.73
CA LEU A 637 0.51 0.52 -27.45
C LEU A 637 0.53 1.58 -26.35
N VAL A 638 -0.36 1.49 -25.37
CA VAL A 638 -0.48 2.46 -24.27
C VAL A 638 -0.30 1.76 -22.94
N PHE A 639 0.68 2.23 -22.17
CA PHE A 639 0.97 1.73 -20.83
C PHE A 639 1.00 2.88 -19.81
N GLY A 640 -0.10 3.04 -19.07
CA GLY A 640 -0.23 4.05 -18.01
C GLY A 640 -0.05 3.44 -16.61
N TYR A 641 0.56 4.16 -15.67
CA TYR A 641 0.48 3.76 -14.25
C TYR A 641 -0.95 3.88 -13.72
N TYR A 642 -1.64 4.96 -14.11
CA TYR A 642 -3.09 5.07 -14.02
C TYR A 642 -3.79 4.84 -15.37
N ASP A 643 -5.12 4.82 -15.35
CA ASP A 643 -5.94 4.58 -16.54
C ASP A 643 -5.70 5.66 -17.60
N SER A 644 -5.54 5.23 -18.84
CA SER A 644 -5.35 6.11 -20.00
C SER A 644 -6.36 5.77 -21.08
N ARG A 645 -6.70 6.75 -21.92
CA ARG A 645 -7.55 6.56 -23.09
C ARG A 645 -6.86 7.07 -24.35
N VAL A 646 -7.32 6.61 -25.51
CA VAL A 646 -6.81 7.06 -26.81
C VAL A 646 -7.98 7.58 -27.63
N THR A 647 -7.82 8.77 -28.19
CA THR A 647 -8.78 9.42 -29.08
C THR A 647 -8.10 9.67 -30.42
N PHE A 648 -8.67 9.14 -31.51
CA PHE A 648 -8.14 9.37 -32.86
C PHE A 648 -8.97 10.44 -33.57
N SER A 649 -8.29 11.31 -34.31
CA SER A 649 -8.92 12.17 -35.33
C SER A 649 -8.52 11.66 -36.71
N GLY A 650 -9.50 11.10 -37.42
CA GLY A 650 -9.32 10.40 -38.70
C GLY A 650 -10.37 9.31 -38.88
N SER A 651 -10.61 8.87 -40.12
CA SER A 651 -11.69 7.92 -40.46
C SER A 651 -11.34 6.44 -40.23
N ARG A 652 -10.05 6.10 -40.01
CA ARG A 652 -9.60 4.70 -39.91
C ARG A 652 -9.35 4.28 -38.46
N LYS A 653 -9.92 3.14 -38.04
CA LYS A 653 -9.61 2.50 -36.76
C LYS A 653 -8.17 1.96 -36.79
N VAL A 654 -7.36 2.34 -35.80
CA VAL A 654 -6.00 1.84 -35.61
C VAL A 654 -5.99 0.79 -34.49
N PRO A 655 -5.38 -0.39 -34.70
CA PRO A 655 -5.20 -1.38 -33.65
C PRO A 655 -4.53 -0.76 -32.42
N THR A 656 -5.22 -0.80 -31.28
CA THR A 656 -4.78 -0.15 -30.05
C THR A 656 -4.80 -1.14 -28.91
N THR A 657 -3.70 -1.26 -28.17
CA THR A 657 -3.61 -2.03 -26.93
C THR A 657 -3.39 -1.06 -25.78
N ILE A 658 -4.29 -1.08 -24.80
CA ILE A 658 -4.18 -0.28 -23.58
C ILE A 658 -4.04 -1.25 -22.41
N ALA A 659 -3.01 -1.05 -21.59
CA ALA A 659 -2.80 -1.80 -20.36
C ALA A 659 -2.19 -0.91 -19.29
N ARG A 660 -2.30 -1.31 -18.02
CA ARG A 660 -1.54 -0.66 -16.97
C ARG A 660 -0.09 -1.10 -17.01
N THR A 661 0.82 -0.22 -16.60
CA THR A 661 2.24 -0.58 -16.51
C THR A 661 2.47 -1.79 -15.59
N SER A 662 1.67 -1.96 -14.54
CA SER A 662 1.69 -3.15 -13.66
C SER A 662 1.36 -4.48 -14.36
N GLU A 663 0.72 -4.45 -15.54
CA GLU A 663 0.39 -5.66 -16.30
C GLU A 663 1.56 -6.15 -17.15
N LEU A 664 2.54 -5.31 -17.48
CA LEU A 664 3.77 -5.69 -18.19
C LEU A 664 4.47 -6.93 -17.59
N PRO A 665 4.77 -6.97 -16.29
CA PRO A 665 5.41 -8.14 -15.68
C PRO A 665 4.47 -9.33 -15.53
N LEU A 666 3.16 -9.10 -15.34
CA LEU A 666 2.19 -10.16 -15.09
C LEU A 666 1.80 -10.90 -16.37
N LYS A 667 1.55 -10.16 -17.45
CA LYS A 667 1.03 -10.68 -18.71
C LYS A 667 2.13 -11.00 -19.71
N TRP A 668 3.17 -10.17 -19.77
CA TRP A 668 4.24 -10.29 -20.77
C TRP A 668 5.62 -10.58 -20.17
N LYS A 669 5.74 -10.69 -18.84
CA LYS A 669 7.02 -10.90 -18.13
C LYS A 669 8.07 -9.81 -18.45
N ILE A 670 7.61 -8.60 -18.76
CA ILE A 670 8.46 -7.44 -19.06
C ILE A 670 8.59 -6.56 -17.82
N SER A 671 9.82 -6.28 -17.40
CA SER A 671 10.10 -5.34 -16.31
C SER A 671 9.65 -3.92 -16.67
N VAL A 672 8.97 -3.27 -15.74
CA VAL A 672 8.43 -1.92 -15.93
C VAL A 672 9.52 -0.89 -15.66
N PRO A 673 9.96 -0.09 -16.65
CA PRO A 673 10.74 1.10 -16.34
C PRO A 673 9.83 2.12 -15.65
N LYS A 674 10.38 2.87 -14.70
CA LYS A 674 9.67 4.05 -14.19
C LYS A 674 9.43 4.99 -15.38
N THR A 675 8.21 5.48 -15.56
CA THR A 675 7.84 6.36 -16.67
C THR A 675 8.86 7.49 -16.82
N PRO A 676 9.67 7.51 -17.90
CA PRO A 676 10.64 8.56 -18.11
C PRO A 676 9.97 9.93 -18.26
N THR A 677 10.63 10.96 -17.71
CA THR A 677 10.14 12.34 -17.79
C THR A 677 11.16 13.29 -18.41
N LYS A 678 12.34 12.76 -18.74
CA LYS A 678 13.46 13.45 -19.38
C LYS A 678 14.26 12.44 -20.22
N PRO A 679 14.89 12.88 -21.33
CA PRO A 679 15.56 11.99 -22.28
C PRO A 679 17.00 11.67 -21.88
N THR A 680 17.22 11.24 -20.63
CA THR A 680 18.56 10.90 -20.13
C THR A 680 19.07 9.57 -20.68
N GLU A 681 20.36 9.29 -20.50
CA GLU A 681 20.97 8.06 -21.03
C GLU A 681 20.30 6.81 -20.47
N GLU A 682 20.09 6.74 -19.15
CA GLU A 682 19.36 5.64 -18.50
C GLU A 682 17.92 5.52 -19.03
N ALA A 683 17.22 6.64 -19.24
CA ALA A 683 15.90 6.62 -19.86
C ALA A 683 15.93 6.05 -21.29
N ARG A 684 16.97 6.36 -22.07
CA ARG A 684 17.14 5.79 -23.42
C ARG A 684 17.42 4.28 -23.36
N ILE A 685 18.26 3.83 -22.43
CA ILE A 685 18.50 2.40 -22.19
C ILE A 685 17.20 1.68 -21.83
N ASP A 686 16.47 2.20 -20.83
CA ASP A 686 15.19 1.66 -20.37
C ASP A 686 14.19 1.52 -21.53
N ILE A 687 14.10 2.55 -22.36
CA ILE A 687 13.16 2.62 -23.47
C ILE A 687 13.60 1.73 -24.64
N ALA A 688 14.89 1.60 -24.91
CA ALA A 688 15.40 0.63 -25.87
C ALA A 688 15.06 -0.80 -25.45
N GLN A 689 15.34 -1.17 -24.20
CA GLN A 689 15.04 -2.51 -23.66
C GLN A 689 13.54 -2.80 -23.65
N LEU A 690 12.72 -1.82 -23.25
CA LEU A 690 11.26 -1.95 -23.26
C LEU A 690 10.73 -2.14 -24.69
N SER A 691 11.16 -1.29 -25.62
CA SER A 691 10.75 -1.35 -27.03
C SER A 691 11.13 -2.69 -27.66
N GLU A 692 12.36 -3.15 -27.44
CA GLU A 692 12.87 -4.41 -27.99
C GLU A 692 12.12 -5.61 -27.43
N LYS A 693 11.83 -5.64 -26.12
CA LYS A 693 11.02 -6.70 -25.52
C LYS A 693 9.57 -6.69 -25.98
N LEU A 694 8.98 -5.51 -26.20
CA LEU A 694 7.59 -5.38 -26.65
C LEU A 694 7.43 -5.67 -28.14
N THR A 695 8.39 -5.25 -28.96
CA THR A 695 8.22 -5.14 -30.42
C THR A 695 9.26 -5.86 -31.25
N GLY A 696 10.33 -6.36 -30.63
CA GLY A 696 11.50 -6.92 -31.33
C GLY A 696 12.37 -5.87 -32.01
N ALA A 697 12.06 -4.59 -31.85
CA ALA A 697 12.81 -3.49 -32.45
C ALA A 697 13.19 -2.44 -31.40
N LYS A 698 14.37 -1.86 -31.56
CA LYS A 698 14.75 -0.62 -30.87
C LYS A 698 13.93 0.54 -31.43
N PRO A 699 13.68 1.59 -30.65
CA PRO A 699 12.90 2.72 -31.12
C PRO A 699 13.69 3.50 -32.18
N ASP A 700 12.98 4.04 -33.17
CA ASP A 700 13.47 5.00 -34.16
C ASP A 700 13.47 6.43 -33.61
N GLY A 701 12.60 6.72 -32.64
CA GLY A 701 12.54 8.01 -31.95
C GLY A 701 11.99 7.89 -30.54
N PHE A 702 12.50 8.73 -29.63
CA PHE A 702 12.05 8.82 -28.25
C PHE A 702 11.86 10.29 -27.86
N GLN A 703 10.65 10.64 -27.44
CA GLN A 703 10.29 11.95 -26.92
C GLN A 703 9.74 11.80 -25.49
N THR A 704 10.09 12.71 -24.61
CA THR A 704 9.60 12.67 -23.24
C THR A 704 9.57 14.05 -22.61
N SER A 705 8.66 14.24 -21.66
CA SER A 705 8.59 15.42 -20.83
C SER A 705 7.97 15.08 -19.47
N TYR A 706 8.17 15.94 -18.48
CA TYR A 706 7.37 15.83 -17.25
C TYR A 706 5.90 16.12 -17.58
N GLU A 707 5.63 17.32 -18.07
CA GLU A 707 4.32 17.71 -18.55
C GLU A 707 4.32 17.76 -20.08
N ALA A 708 3.29 17.20 -20.71
CA ALA A 708 3.18 17.26 -22.16
C ALA A 708 3.18 18.72 -22.65
N PRO A 709 3.95 19.07 -23.70
CA PRO A 709 3.95 20.41 -24.24
C PRO A 709 2.55 20.77 -24.76
N SER A 710 2.14 22.04 -24.61
CA SER A 710 0.83 22.52 -25.07
C SER A 710 0.61 22.33 -26.57
N ALA A 711 1.68 22.43 -27.36
CA ALA A 711 1.70 22.16 -28.80
C ALA A 711 1.60 20.66 -29.14
N GLY A 712 1.77 19.76 -28.16
CA GLY A 712 1.82 18.31 -28.37
C GLY A 712 3.17 17.80 -28.89
N PHE A 713 3.23 16.49 -29.10
CA PHE A 713 4.37 15.80 -29.70
C PHE A 713 4.19 15.66 -31.21
N ARG A 714 5.29 15.69 -31.97
CA ARG A 714 5.30 15.54 -33.42
C ARG A 714 6.20 14.38 -33.86
N ILE A 715 5.65 13.51 -34.70
CA ILE A 715 6.31 12.37 -35.33
C ILE A 715 6.34 12.59 -36.85
N ASP A 716 7.45 13.16 -37.31
CA ASP A 716 7.70 13.51 -38.71
C ASP A 716 9.19 13.30 -39.06
N ASN A 717 9.62 13.72 -40.25
CA ASN A 717 11.00 13.56 -40.71
C ASN A 717 12.02 14.38 -39.90
N GLN A 718 11.57 15.35 -39.10
CA GLN A 718 12.41 16.16 -38.21
C GLN A 718 12.48 15.58 -36.79
N THR A 719 11.67 14.57 -36.46
CA THR A 719 11.77 13.88 -35.16
C THR A 719 13.17 13.30 -35.00
N SER A 720 13.85 13.72 -33.92
CA SER A 720 15.19 13.26 -33.58
C SER A 720 15.26 11.74 -33.56
N ARG A 721 16.25 11.19 -34.29
CA ARG A 721 16.52 9.76 -34.27
C ARG A 721 16.92 9.33 -32.88
N PHE A 722 16.41 8.19 -32.47
CA PHE A 722 16.87 7.53 -31.27
C PHE A 722 18.31 7.03 -31.50
N ILE A 723 19.20 7.45 -30.61
CA ILE A 723 20.56 6.96 -30.57
C ILE A 723 20.67 6.23 -29.22
N PRO A 724 20.81 4.89 -29.20
CA PRO A 724 21.08 4.19 -27.96
C PRO A 724 22.41 4.68 -27.41
N PRO A 725 22.53 4.89 -26.09
CA PRO A 725 23.84 5.13 -25.50
C PRO A 725 24.77 3.98 -25.87
N GLY A 726 25.97 4.31 -26.37
CA GLY A 726 27.01 3.30 -26.56
C GLY A 726 27.44 2.72 -25.21
N PRO A 727 28.07 1.54 -25.19
CA PRO A 727 28.64 1.01 -23.96
C PRO A 727 29.64 2.00 -23.40
N GLN A 728 29.36 2.53 -22.21
CA GLN A 728 30.27 3.42 -21.51
C GLN A 728 31.24 2.56 -20.71
N LYS A 729 32.48 2.50 -21.19
CA LYS A 729 33.62 1.89 -20.51
C LYS A 729 34.42 2.97 -19.78
N PRO A 730 35.16 2.61 -18.74
CA PRO A 730 36.10 3.52 -18.07
C PRO A 730 37.08 4.12 -19.09
N SER A 731 37.29 5.43 -18.97
CA SER A 731 38.21 6.21 -19.79
C SER A 731 38.99 7.15 -18.87
N ASN A 732 40.26 7.43 -19.19
CA ASN A 732 41.17 8.18 -18.32
C ASN A 732 41.00 9.71 -18.40
N ASP A 733 39.96 10.21 -19.08
CA ASP A 733 39.99 11.56 -19.65
C ASP A 733 39.38 12.65 -18.75
N ALA A 734 38.86 12.31 -17.56
CA ALA A 734 38.35 13.30 -16.60
C ALA A 734 38.58 12.89 -15.14
N PRO A 735 38.82 13.86 -14.23
CA PRO A 735 38.95 13.58 -12.81
C PRO A 735 37.61 13.11 -12.23
N LEU A 736 37.63 11.93 -11.61
CA LEU A 736 36.48 11.40 -10.88
C LEU A 736 36.32 12.10 -9.52
N ALA A 737 35.09 12.51 -9.22
CA ALA A 737 34.73 13.18 -7.98
C ALA A 737 33.33 12.78 -7.51
N ILE A 738 33.07 12.96 -6.21
CA ILE A 738 31.74 12.75 -5.64
C ILE A 738 30.87 14.00 -5.87
N LEU A 739 29.72 13.81 -6.49
CA LEU A 739 28.59 14.74 -6.57
C LEU A 739 27.58 14.44 -5.45
N GLN A 740 27.05 15.47 -4.78
CA GLN A 740 26.06 15.34 -3.70
C GLN A 740 24.64 15.68 -4.19
N SER A 741 23.62 15.05 -3.60
CA SER A 741 22.22 15.27 -4.03
C SER A 741 21.65 16.61 -3.62
N LEU A 742 21.95 17.10 -2.41
CA LEU A 742 21.34 18.29 -1.83
C LEU A 742 22.32 18.87 -0.77
N ASN A 743 22.89 20.06 -1.05
CA ASN A 743 23.77 20.90 -0.21
C ASN A 743 25.30 20.72 -0.35
N ARG A 744 26.04 21.82 -0.11
CA ARG A 744 27.49 22.01 -0.34
C ARG A 744 28.38 21.32 0.72
N GLY A 745 28.40 20.00 0.79
CA GLY A 745 29.11 19.23 1.81
C GLY A 745 30.26 18.35 1.31
N ASN A 746 30.80 18.63 0.13
CA ASN A 746 31.92 17.87 -0.43
C ASN A 746 33.22 18.66 -0.34
N ALA A 747 34.29 17.96 0.02
CA ALA A 747 35.67 18.39 -0.20
C ALA A 747 36.33 17.31 -1.08
N GLY A 748 36.29 17.49 -2.40
CA GLY A 748 36.81 16.51 -3.36
C GLY A 748 36.09 15.16 -3.28
N ASN A 749 36.82 14.10 -2.91
CA ASN A 749 36.32 12.73 -2.82
C ASN A 749 35.80 12.36 -1.43
N ARG A 750 35.64 13.33 -0.54
CA ARG A 750 35.10 13.12 0.80
C ARG A 750 33.64 13.52 0.89
N LEU A 751 32.78 12.56 1.24
CA LEU A 751 31.39 12.78 1.61
C LEU A 751 31.27 12.96 3.12
N ILE A 752 30.87 14.15 3.56
CA ILE A 752 30.64 14.45 4.98
C ILE A 752 29.14 14.53 5.26
N ARG A 753 28.69 13.95 6.38
CA ARG A 753 27.32 14.13 6.86
C ARG A 753 27.13 15.56 7.37
N GLN A 754 26.15 16.27 6.81
CA GLN A 754 25.72 17.58 7.30
C GLN A 754 24.72 17.46 8.45
N ASN A 755 24.46 18.58 9.14
CA ASN A 755 23.66 18.63 10.37
C ASN A 755 22.16 18.29 10.19
N TYR A 756 21.65 18.25 8.95
CA TYR A 756 20.23 18.07 8.64
C TYR A 756 19.97 16.76 7.88
N GLY A 757 18.98 15.99 8.33
CA GLY A 757 18.54 14.74 7.69
C GLY A 757 19.10 13.46 8.31
N ALA A 758 18.52 12.32 7.88
CA ALA A 758 18.89 10.99 8.34
C ALA A 758 20.17 10.45 7.64
N MET A 759 20.43 10.90 6.41
CA MET A 759 21.58 10.54 5.61
C MET A 759 21.90 11.62 4.58
N ASN A 760 23.17 11.69 4.18
CA ASN A 760 23.66 12.34 2.96
C ASN A 760 24.08 11.25 1.99
N ASP A 761 23.81 11.46 0.71
CA ASP A 761 24.20 10.58 -0.38
C ASP A 761 25.14 11.31 -1.33
N GLY A 762 26.15 10.58 -1.81
CA GLY A 762 27.08 11.02 -2.83
C GLY A 762 27.24 9.97 -3.91
N TRP A 763 27.55 10.40 -5.12
CA TRP A 763 27.82 9.50 -6.24
C TRP A 763 28.89 10.06 -7.17
N SER A 764 29.58 9.19 -7.90
CA SER A 764 30.56 9.60 -8.91
C SER A 764 29.90 10.39 -10.05
N ASN A 765 30.62 11.37 -10.58
CA ASN A 765 30.28 12.12 -11.79
C ASN A 765 30.35 11.28 -13.07
N HIS A 766 30.93 10.09 -13.00
CA HIS A 766 30.96 9.10 -14.07
C HIS A 766 29.99 7.95 -13.79
N ALA A 767 29.49 7.35 -14.87
CA ALA A 767 28.72 6.13 -14.80
C ALA A 767 29.10 5.24 -15.98
N TYR A 768 28.92 3.93 -15.81
CA TYR A 768 29.36 2.93 -16.77
C TYR A 768 28.30 1.86 -16.96
N THR A 769 28.27 1.26 -18.14
CA THR A 769 27.34 0.17 -18.49
C THR A 769 28.05 -1.15 -18.74
N ALA A 770 29.39 -1.14 -18.82
CA ALA A 770 30.20 -2.29 -19.22
C ALA A 770 31.61 -2.21 -18.61
N GLY A 771 32.30 -3.35 -18.58
CA GLY A 771 33.66 -3.50 -18.05
C GLY A 771 33.74 -3.91 -16.57
N LYS A 772 34.97 -4.21 -16.14
CA LYS A 772 35.33 -4.57 -14.76
C LYS A 772 35.96 -3.39 -14.04
N LEU A 773 35.33 -2.91 -12.97
CA LEU A 773 35.65 -1.66 -12.27
C LEU A 773 35.94 -1.89 -10.79
N TYR A 774 36.86 -1.12 -10.22
CA TYR A 774 37.24 -1.19 -8.82
C TYR A 774 37.40 0.21 -8.21
N PHE A 775 36.82 0.40 -7.02
CA PHE A 775 37.06 1.58 -6.19
C PHE A 775 37.05 1.22 -4.70
N GLU A 776 37.67 2.07 -3.89
CA GLU A 776 37.71 1.92 -2.44
C GLU A 776 37.01 3.07 -1.73
N GLY A 777 36.43 2.80 -0.57
CA GLY A 777 35.94 3.82 0.34
C GLY A 777 36.36 3.54 1.78
N THR A 778 37.00 4.52 2.40
CA THR A 778 37.34 4.49 3.83
C THR A 778 36.22 5.18 4.60
N ILE A 779 35.70 4.52 5.62
CA ILE A 779 34.66 5.09 6.48
C ILE A 779 35.28 5.72 7.73
N ASP A 780 34.92 6.97 8.02
CA ASP A 780 35.15 7.56 9.33
C ASP A 780 33.85 7.48 10.14
N ILE A 781 33.93 7.01 11.38
CA ILE A 781 32.81 6.90 12.32
C ILE A 781 33.10 7.76 13.55
N HIS A 782 32.39 8.88 13.65
CA HIS A 782 32.37 9.69 14.87
C HIS A 782 31.15 9.33 15.72
N GLY A 783 31.39 8.95 16.98
CA GLY A 783 30.32 8.56 17.91
C GLY A 783 30.02 7.06 17.89
N ALA A 784 28.76 6.67 18.02
CA ALA A 784 28.36 5.27 18.16
C ALA A 784 27.95 4.65 16.81
N ALA A 785 28.71 3.64 16.34
CA ALA A 785 28.48 2.87 15.11
C ALA A 785 27.02 2.41 14.93
N THR A 786 26.36 1.99 16.02
CA THR A 786 24.95 1.53 16.03
C THR A 786 23.93 2.58 15.62
N ARG A 787 24.31 3.87 15.60
CA ARG A 787 23.45 4.99 15.19
C ARG A 787 23.51 5.27 13.69
N HIS A 788 24.27 4.48 12.93
CA HIS A 788 24.58 4.71 11.52
C HIS A 788 23.96 3.67 10.59
N ALA A 789 22.71 3.25 10.84
CA ALA A 789 22.02 2.18 10.11
C ALA A 789 21.89 2.39 8.58
N PHE A 790 22.17 3.62 8.10
CA PHE A 790 22.10 3.99 6.69
C PHE A 790 23.48 4.24 6.05
N SER A 791 24.59 4.15 6.80
CA SER A 791 25.92 4.36 6.21
C SER A 791 26.27 3.20 5.28
N ASN A 792 26.64 3.46 4.03
CA ASN A 792 26.91 2.39 3.08
C ASN A 792 27.69 2.87 1.85
N ILE A 793 28.18 1.93 1.05
CA ILE A 793 28.91 2.16 -0.20
C ILE A 793 28.51 1.08 -1.21
N GLY A 794 28.52 1.41 -2.51
CA GLY A 794 28.21 0.45 -3.57
C GLY A 794 27.94 1.13 -4.91
N LEU A 795 27.05 0.53 -5.69
CA LEU A 795 26.65 1.05 -7.00
C LEU A 795 25.21 1.55 -6.97
N CYS A 796 24.97 2.69 -7.61
CA CYS A 796 23.65 3.26 -7.80
C CYS A 796 23.36 3.38 -9.30
N LEU A 797 22.09 3.25 -9.68
CA LEU A 797 21.66 3.61 -11.02
C LEU A 797 21.84 5.12 -11.25
N SER A 798 22.38 5.49 -12.41
CA SER A 798 22.53 6.87 -12.83
C SER A 798 21.17 7.45 -13.24
N ARG A 799 20.38 7.88 -12.26
CA ARG A 799 19.07 8.52 -12.46
C ARG A 799 19.17 10.03 -12.27
N ASP A 800 18.30 10.75 -12.97
CA ASP A 800 18.21 12.21 -13.04
C ASP A 800 18.16 12.88 -11.65
N GLY A 801 19.32 13.32 -11.15
CA GLY A 801 19.55 14.46 -10.22
C GLY A 801 18.72 14.60 -8.94
N LYS A 802 17.76 13.71 -8.66
CA LYS A 802 16.97 13.63 -7.44
C LYS A 802 17.60 12.54 -6.60
N SER A 803 17.74 12.77 -5.29
CA SER A 803 18.47 11.93 -4.32
C SER A 803 18.48 10.45 -4.70
N ALA A 804 19.62 9.80 -4.49
CA ALA A 804 19.80 8.36 -4.47
C ALA A 804 18.98 7.75 -3.32
N GLY A 805 17.67 7.99 -3.31
CA GLY A 805 16.75 7.14 -2.58
C GLY A 805 17.07 5.70 -2.95
N LEU A 806 16.95 4.82 -1.96
CA LEU A 806 17.29 3.41 -2.03
C LEU A 806 16.75 2.61 -3.25
N PRO A 807 15.68 3.01 -4.00
CA PRO A 807 15.22 2.20 -5.13
C PRO A 807 16.25 2.04 -6.25
N GLY A 808 16.96 0.90 -6.25
CA GLY A 808 17.92 0.52 -7.30
C GLY A 808 19.40 0.70 -6.92
N ALA A 809 19.71 1.02 -5.66
CA ALA A 809 21.08 0.94 -5.16
C ALA A 809 21.44 -0.51 -4.80
N VAL A 810 22.63 -0.94 -5.18
CA VAL A 810 23.23 -2.22 -4.83
C VAL A 810 24.40 -1.92 -3.91
N LEU A 811 24.24 -2.22 -2.62
CA LEU A 811 25.12 -1.75 -1.55
C LEU A 811 25.90 -2.91 -0.93
N ALA A 812 27.11 -2.63 -0.46
CA ALA A 812 28.01 -3.60 0.16
C ALA A 812 27.39 -4.24 1.41
N MET A 813 26.67 -3.45 2.21
CA MET A 813 26.08 -3.93 3.45
C MET A 813 24.55 -4.04 3.38
N GLY A 814 24.01 -5.13 3.92
CA GLY A 814 22.58 -5.25 4.19
C GLY A 814 22.11 -4.24 5.24
N TYR A 815 20.82 -3.87 5.19
CA TYR A 815 20.23 -2.93 6.15
C TYR A 815 20.50 -3.34 7.59
N GLY A 816 21.02 -2.41 8.39
CA GLY A 816 21.31 -2.62 9.79
C GLY A 816 22.59 -3.41 10.09
N ARG A 817 23.42 -3.78 9.11
CA ARG A 817 24.74 -4.42 9.37
C ARG A 817 25.87 -3.44 9.68
N THR A 818 25.60 -2.14 9.72
CA THR A 818 26.62 -1.10 9.95
C THR A 818 27.24 -1.13 11.35
N TYR A 819 26.66 -1.86 12.31
CA TYR A 819 27.28 -2.09 13.62
C TYR A 819 28.52 -2.99 13.55
N GLN A 820 28.74 -3.69 12.44
CA GLN A 820 29.91 -4.56 12.23
C GLN A 820 31.14 -3.80 11.72
N VAL A 821 30.96 -2.52 11.41
CA VAL A 821 31.99 -1.66 10.79
C VAL A 821 32.65 -0.80 11.85
N LYS A 822 33.98 -0.67 11.73
CA LYS A 822 34.82 0.15 12.61
C LYS A 822 35.26 1.42 11.90
N ASP A 823 35.60 2.43 12.71
CA ASP A 823 36.26 3.63 12.23
C ASP A 823 37.57 3.25 11.51
N GLY A 824 37.78 3.79 10.31
CA GLY A 824 38.94 3.50 9.46
C GLY A 824 38.85 2.23 8.59
N ASP A 825 37.74 1.48 8.65
CA ASP A 825 37.57 0.31 7.77
C ASP A 825 37.58 0.72 6.28
N VAL A 826 38.30 -0.05 5.47
CA VAL A 826 38.40 0.15 4.01
C VAL A 826 37.50 -0.84 3.28
N PHE A 827 36.53 -0.31 2.57
CA PHE A 827 35.64 -1.06 1.69
C PHE A 827 36.20 -1.06 0.28
N GLY A 828 36.36 -2.23 -0.33
CA GLY A 828 36.63 -2.33 -1.76
C GLY A 828 35.42 -2.86 -2.50
N ILE A 829 35.06 -2.19 -3.59
CA ILE A 829 33.93 -2.55 -4.45
C ILE A 829 34.46 -2.93 -5.82
N ALA A 830 34.24 -4.19 -6.20
CA ALA A 830 34.55 -4.71 -7.52
C ALA A 830 33.24 -4.93 -8.30
N ALA A 831 33.09 -4.28 -9.44
CA ALA A 831 31.90 -4.36 -10.28
C ALA A 831 32.25 -5.01 -11.61
N ASP A 832 31.68 -6.18 -11.90
CA ASP A 832 31.71 -6.79 -13.23
C ASP A 832 30.40 -6.43 -13.93
N LEU A 833 30.40 -5.34 -14.68
CA LEU A 833 29.20 -4.88 -15.39
C LEU A 833 28.87 -5.77 -16.59
N ASP A 834 29.85 -6.52 -17.10
CA ASP A 834 29.67 -7.46 -18.21
C ASP A 834 28.99 -8.75 -17.75
N GLN A 835 29.32 -9.24 -16.55
CA GLN A 835 28.64 -10.37 -15.90
C GLN A 835 27.47 -9.97 -15.00
N HIS A 836 27.24 -8.66 -14.85
CA HIS A 836 26.19 -8.09 -14.01
C HIS A 836 26.31 -8.52 -12.54
N GLN A 837 27.50 -8.41 -11.96
CA GLN A 837 27.76 -8.73 -10.56
C GLN A 837 28.55 -7.63 -9.85
N MET A 838 28.27 -7.41 -8.57
CA MET A 838 29.06 -6.56 -7.68
C MET A 838 29.57 -7.38 -6.49
N TYR A 839 30.84 -7.23 -6.17
CA TYR A 839 31.49 -7.86 -5.05
C TYR A 839 31.98 -6.77 -4.09
N ALA A 840 31.89 -7.02 -2.80
CA ALA A 840 32.38 -6.12 -1.78
C ALA A 840 33.29 -6.84 -0.80
N HIS A 841 34.35 -6.18 -0.34
CA HIS A 841 35.17 -6.63 0.79
C HIS A 841 35.37 -5.53 1.81
N ILE A 842 35.66 -5.91 3.06
CA ILE A 842 36.11 -5.01 4.12
C ILE A 842 37.50 -5.47 4.54
N ASN A 843 38.49 -4.57 4.46
CA ASN A 843 39.89 -4.86 4.83
C ASN A 843 40.44 -6.14 4.16
N GLY A 844 40.10 -6.34 2.88
CA GLY A 844 40.49 -7.52 2.08
C GLY A 844 39.61 -8.78 2.25
N ALA A 845 38.72 -8.82 3.25
CA ALA A 845 37.81 -9.96 3.46
C ALA A 845 36.50 -9.79 2.65
N TRP A 846 36.27 -10.68 1.68
CA TRP A 846 35.11 -10.63 0.79
C TRP A 846 33.80 -10.99 1.49
N LEU A 847 32.77 -10.15 1.33
CA LEU A 847 31.45 -10.31 1.93
C LEU A 847 30.50 -11.18 1.09
N THR A 848 30.65 -11.14 -0.24
CA THR A 848 29.73 -11.76 -1.21
C THR A 848 30.48 -12.64 -2.20
N GLY A 849 31.45 -13.41 -1.70
CA GLY A 849 32.37 -14.19 -2.52
C GLY A 849 33.43 -13.35 -3.23
N GLN A 850 34.48 -14.02 -3.70
CA GLN A 850 35.54 -13.37 -4.49
C GLN A 850 35.03 -13.01 -5.90
N PRO A 851 35.58 -11.98 -6.54
CA PRO A 851 35.36 -11.69 -7.95
C PRO A 851 35.54 -12.93 -8.82
N ASP A 852 34.70 -13.05 -9.85
CA ASP A 852 34.64 -14.19 -10.79
C ASP A 852 34.19 -15.52 -10.16
N SER A 853 33.84 -15.57 -8.87
CA SER A 853 33.28 -16.78 -8.24
C SER A 853 31.82 -17.07 -8.61
N GLY A 854 31.15 -16.13 -9.30
CA GLY A 854 29.71 -16.18 -9.59
C GLY A 854 28.80 -15.86 -8.40
N ASN A 855 29.35 -15.67 -7.19
CA ASN A 855 28.58 -15.42 -5.96
C ASN A 855 28.34 -13.93 -5.66
N GLY A 856 28.59 -13.03 -6.62
CA GLY A 856 28.43 -11.59 -6.42
C GLY A 856 26.98 -11.16 -6.25
N ILE A 857 26.78 -9.94 -5.75
CA ILE A 857 25.47 -9.30 -5.65
C ILE A 857 25.00 -8.97 -7.09
N PRO A 858 23.81 -9.44 -7.51
CA PRO A 858 23.36 -9.28 -8.89
C PRO A 858 23.08 -7.81 -9.23
N LEU A 859 23.55 -7.40 -10.40
CA LEU A 859 23.26 -6.12 -11.05
C LEU A 859 22.21 -6.33 -12.15
N ALA A 860 21.49 -5.27 -12.49
CA ALA A 860 20.56 -5.28 -13.59
C ALA A 860 21.33 -5.12 -14.91
N ALA A 861 21.05 -6.04 -15.85
CA ALA A 861 21.71 -6.08 -17.14
C ALA A 861 21.50 -4.79 -17.95
N GLY A 862 22.60 -4.31 -18.54
CA GLY A 862 22.61 -3.17 -19.45
C GLY A 862 22.23 -1.83 -18.83
N LYS A 863 22.29 -1.67 -17.50
CA LYS A 863 22.00 -0.40 -16.82
C LYS A 863 23.24 0.45 -16.62
N LEU A 864 23.02 1.76 -16.45
CA LEU A 864 24.08 2.72 -16.19
C LEU A 864 24.34 2.84 -14.68
N TYR A 865 25.50 2.38 -14.23
CA TYR A 865 25.90 2.35 -12.82
C TYR A 865 26.96 3.39 -12.49
N ARG A 866 26.78 4.09 -11.37
CA ARG A 866 27.75 4.99 -10.76
C ARG A 866 28.13 4.49 -9.37
N ALA A 867 29.37 4.67 -8.96
CA ALA A 867 29.75 4.47 -7.56
C ALA A 867 28.95 5.45 -6.67
N CYS A 868 28.45 4.98 -5.53
CA CYS A 868 27.72 5.80 -4.58
C CYS A 868 28.02 5.43 -3.13
N VAL A 869 27.90 6.44 -2.27
CA VAL A 869 28.15 6.38 -0.84
C VAL A 869 27.03 7.07 -0.07
N PHE A 870 26.75 6.57 1.12
CA PHE A 870 25.75 7.07 2.03
C PHE A 870 26.43 7.35 3.35
N ALA A 871 26.49 8.61 3.75
CA ALA A 871 26.92 9.05 5.07
C ALA A 871 25.69 9.23 5.95
N SER A 872 25.69 8.74 7.18
CA SER A 872 24.53 8.80 8.06
C SER A 872 24.88 9.40 9.41
N GLY A 873 23.90 9.95 10.11
CA GLY A 873 24.14 10.35 11.49
C GLY A 873 22.90 10.74 12.24
N SER A 874 23.10 10.97 13.53
CA SER A 874 22.05 11.37 14.45
C SER A 874 22.48 12.63 15.18
N SER A 875 21.70 13.71 15.02
CA SER A 875 21.78 14.93 15.81
C SER A 875 20.57 14.96 16.74
N ARG A 876 20.69 14.34 17.91
CA ARG A 876 19.64 14.43 18.96
C ARG A 876 20.07 15.45 20.00
N LYS A 877 19.13 16.35 20.36
CA LYS A 877 19.34 17.34 21.42
C LYS A 877 19.75 16.62 22.72
N GLY A 878 20.94 16.93 23.23
CA GLY A 878 21.47 16.37 24.47
C GLY A 878 22.32 15.09 24.35
N ALA A 879 22.54 14.54 23.14
CA ALA A 879 23.50 13.47 22.92
C ALA A 879 24.71 13.99 22.12
N PRO A 880 25.93 13.44 22.32
CA PRO A 880 27.06 13.75 21.45
C PRO A 880 26.69 13.50 19.99
N PRO A 881 27.06 14.40 19.06
CA PRO A 881 26.81 14.18 17.65
C PRO A 881 27.49 12.88 17.22
N SER A 882 26.72 12.06 16.50
CA SER A 882 27.22 10.83 15.88
C SER A 882 27.04 10.97 14.39
N TYR A 883 28.07 10.76 13.60
CA TYR A 883 28.01 10.81 12.14
C TYR A 883 29.08 9.94 11.49
N THR A 884 28.82 9.53 10.25
CA THR A 884 29.84 8.93 9.39
C THR A 884 30.26 9.89 8.28
N SER A 885 31.49 9.75 7.82
CA SER A 885 31.96 10.27 6.54
C SER A 885 32.58 9.15 5.72
N TRP A 886 32.69 9.39 4.41
CA TRP A 886 33.37 8.50 3.48
C TRP A 886 34.44 9.27 2.73
N GLU A 887 35.63 8.71 2.62
CA GLU A 887 36.66 9.14 1.68
C GLU A 887 36.80 8.07 0.61
N VAL A 888 36.57 8.41 -0.66
CA VAL A 888 36.50 7.44 -1.76
C VAL A 888 37.70 7.59 -2.69
N ASN A 889 38.43 6.50 -2.91
CA ASN A 889 39.49 6.42 -3.89
C ASN A 889 38.98 5.72 -5.16
N PHE A 890 38.85 6.48 -6.24
CA PHE A 890 38.51 5.99 -7.57
C PHE A 890 39.76 5.58 -8.39
N GLY A 891 40.91 5.40 -7.76
CA GLY A 891 42.19 5.10 -8.43
C GLY A 891 43.06 6.33 -8.71
N ALA A 892 42.70 7.50 -8.17
CA ALA A 892 43.54 8.69 -8.21
C ALA A 892 44.80 8.54 -7.34
N GLN A 893 44.76 7.64 -6.37
CA GLN A 893 45.89 7.21 -5.56
C GLN A 893 45.99 5.67 -5.61
N PRO A 894 47.16 5.08 -5.31
CA PRO A 894 47.26 3.64 -5.16
C PRO A 894 46.20 3.11 -4.18
N PHE A 895 45.48 2.06 -4.59
CA PHE A 895 44.53 1.39 -3.71
C PHE A 895 45.24 0.76 -2.51
N VAL A 896 44.61 0.83 -1.35
CA VAL A 896 45.12 0.22 -0.11
C VAL A 896 45.15 -1.30 -0.26
N MET A 897 44.10 -1.84 -0.88
CA MET A 897 43.97 -3.25 -1.23
C MET A 897 44.27 -3.45 -2.71
N LYS A 898 44.95 -4.53 -3.05
CA LYS A 898 45.25 -4.86 -4.43
C LYS A 898 43.94 -5.14 -5.19
N PRO A 899 43.63 -4.41 -6.29
CA PRO A 899 42.47 -4.70 -7.11
C PRO A 899 42.51 -6.14 -7.64
N PRO A 900 41.35 -6.79 -7.81
CA PRO A 900 41.29 -8.11 -8.43
C PRO A 900 41.83 -8.07 -9.87
N ALA A 901 42.36 -9.20 -10.35
CA ALA A 901 42.95 -9.27 -11.68
C ALA A 901 41.92 -8.91 -12.77
N GLY A 902 42.30 -8.01 -13.68
CA GLY A 902 41.44 -7.55 -14.77
C GLY A 902 40.43 -6.45 -14.41
N TYR A 903 40.37 -6.02 -13.15
CA TYR A 903 39.55 -4.88 -12.74
C TYR A 903 40.37 -3.59 -12.85
N GLY A 904 39.85 -2.64 -13.62
CA GLY A 904 40.42 -1.29 -13.74
C GLY A 904 39.91 -0.37 -12.65
N ALA A 905 40.56 0.78 -12.47
CA ALA A 905 40.02 1.86 -11.67
C ALA A 905 38.63 2.30 -12.20
N PHE A 906 37.73 2.64 -11.27
CA PHE A 906 36.41 3.21 -11.57
C PHE A 906 36.56 4.64 -12.09
#